data_AF-A0A847XTT0-F1
#
_entry.id   AF-A0A847XTT0-F1
#
_cell.length_a   1.000
_cell.length_b   1.000
_cell.length_c   1.000
_cell.angle_alpha   90.00
_cell.angle_beta   90.00
_cell.angle_gamma   90.00
#
_symmetry.space_group_name_H-M   'P 1'
#
loop_
_entity.id
_entity.type
_entity.pdbx_description
1 polymer ?
#
loop_
_entity_poly.entity_id
_entity_poly.type
_entity_poly.pdbx_seq_one_letter_code
_entity_poly.pdbx_strand_id
1 'polypeptide(L)'
;MIKDPTPSPTIIFQSAKLGGLAHILDELDWAESLLKEGAEPGRIFGISGGNLTALAFGLALAARRSPQVWGKAGNALADFRALLRGSRGWQIRTLKCNPKYGFHSLNPLRGRLAALLRSYTGRDGWQVSDLGLPLYLCSLDSDALFHMYGPPDDSLQCEYPFIHIPPPQDAPLLDALIAGLSTLLSTDSQMVNGDWRFDCRPAVVDAGAIIADLQTADPRPILRSRPHNGLRRWKLNWFTSSFVMHSYHEQNQPLLAAHYLDLLARHASLKDQLEKKAAPKQTGKYRAPRIIHVDLPYIGSTEAATNMHQSVENRVELTARFQKILHGQLDTFPFDWPANIIYGAGGFSGILAGMVTTRAVDEGFARGGGEIRQIYGVSAGVLNGFFHAVQVAAAHHPDLYKPAALHALDDLENLMEHLERRKFIAYNKNPLKLWKGFGNLGPLEVFLMDRLAAYIGSAHPADITFDDIALPLTVCASRTDGYPEYFGMTRPERSFVWQGRTWEVKSAPVVKAVLAGWSMNTYILPTVINGQEYTDGGGSFYDHGLMVACLDPELTNLLNIHLDEPEGNSYNLPSHMNLMNILFDTHNLTFPEERRRMRAITNLLYEDYALRGQAEAQGLEIPSDFRRNWTIEYSKAVEL
;
A
#
# COMPACT_ATOMS: atom_id res chain seq x y z
N MET A 1 -21.06 -40.08 -1.93
CA MET A 1 -20.25 -38.85 -1.84
C MET A 1 -20.66 -38.11 -0.59
N ILE A 2 -19.88 -38.25 0.48
CA ILE A 2 -19.99 -37.34 1.63
C ILE A 2 -19.47 -36.01 1.07
N LYS A 3 -20.33 -34.99 0.97
CA LYS A 3 -19.85 -33.62 0.73
C LYS A 3 -18.90 -33.33 1.88
N ASP A 4 -17.63 -33.05 1.59
CA ASP A 4 -16.73 -32.52 2.60
C ASP A 4 -17.45 -31.37 3.30
N PRO A 5 -17.49 -31.36 4.65
CA PRO A 5 -18.12 -30.26 5.36
C PRO A 5 -17.39 -28.99 4.97
N THR A 6 -18.10 -28.04 4.36
CA THR A 6 -17.56 -26.72 4.05
C THR A 6 -16.94 -26.15 5.32
N PRO A 7 -15.66 -25.74 5.30
CA PRO A 7 -14.98 -25.25 6.49
C PRO A 7 -15.72 -24.06 7.07
N SER A 8 -15.85 -24.02 8.41
CA SER A 8 -16.48 -22.91 9.12
C SER A 8 -15.82 -21.58 8.73
N PRO A 9 -16.61 -20.53 8.43
CA PRO A 9 -16.07 -19.29 7.88
C PRO A 9 -15.25 -18.51 8.90
N THR A 10 -14.34 -17.68 8.40
CA THR A 10 -13.73 -16.59 9.15
C THR A 10 -14.65 -15.37 9.08
N ILE A 11 -14.94 -14.76 10.24
CA ILE A 11 -15.74 -13.52 10.32
C ILE A 11 -14.83 -12.36 10.70
N ILE A 12 -14.87 -11.28 9.93
CA ILE A 12 -14.09 -10.05 10.17
C ILE A 12 -15.04 -8.88 10.42
N PHE A 13 -14.93 -8.28 11.60
CA PHE A 13 -15.58 -7.03 11.95
C PHE A 13 -14.57 -5.89 11.82
N GLN A 14 -14.87 -4.92 10.97
CA GLN A 14 -13.98 -3.86 10.55
C GLN A 14 -14.72 -2.62 10.02
N SER A 15 -15.98 -2.40 10.38
CA SER A 15 -16.82 -1.37 9.75
C SER A 15 -16.26 0.05 9.86
N ALA A 16 -15.83 0.52 11.02
CA ALA A 16 -15.35 1.90 11.17
C ALA A 16 -14.39 2.10 12.33
N LYS A 17 -13.78 3.29 12.39
CA LYS A 17 -13.10 3.81 13.58
C LYS A 17 -14.13 4.21 14.64
N LEU A 18 -13.70 4.36 15.90
CA LEU A 18 -14.53 4.81 17.02
C LEU A 18 -15.28 6.15 16.77
N GLY A 19 -14.80 7.00 15.85
CA GLY A 19 -15.50 8.22 15.45
C GLY A 19 -16.72 8.01 14.53
N GLY A 20 -16.87 6.84 13.92
CA GLY A 20 -17.96 6.48 13.00
C GLY A 20 -18.99 5.58 13.67
N LEU A 21 -19.57 6.02 14.79
CA LEU A 21 -20.44 5.19 15.63
C LEU A 21 -21.64 4.57 14.90
N ALA A 22 -22.23 5.27 13.92
CA ALA A 22 -23.35 4.73 13.14
C ALA A 22 -22.98 3.39 12.48
N HIS A 23 -21.83 3.33 11.80
CA HIS A 23 -21.36 2.13 11.14
C HIS A 23 -20.98 1.00 12.10
N ILE A 24 -20.48 1.33 13.30
CA ILE A 24 -20.26 0.31 14.36
C ILE A 24 -21.60 -0.25 14.84
N LEU A 25 -22.64 0.57 14.93
CA LEU A 25 -23.98 0.12 15.30
C LEU A 25 -24.59 -0.77 14.22
N ASP A 26 -24.44 -0.41 12.94
CA ASP A 26 -24.90 -1.22 11.81
C ASP A 26 -24.17 -2.58 11.79
N GLU A 27 -22.88 -2.58 12.12
CA GLU A 27 -22.10 -3.82 12.25
C GLU A 27 -22.51 -4.68 13.44
N LEU A 28 -22.91 -4.09 14.57
CA LEU A 28 -23.51 -4.82 15.69
C LEU A 28 -24.86 -5.45 15.30
N ASP A 29 -25.65 -4.76 14.47
CA ASP A 29 -26.92 -5.30 13.95
C ASP A 29 -26.66 -6.48 12.99
N TRP A 30 -25.61 -6.39 12.15
CA TRP A 30 -25.15 -7.51 11.34
C TRP A 30 -24.64 -8.69 12.20
N ALA A 31 -23.81 -8.42 13.21
CA ALA A 31 -23.35 -9.45 14.16
C ALA A 31 -24.51 -10.16 14.86
N GLU A 32 -25.59 -9.44 15.20
CA GLU A 32 -26.81 -10.02 15.76
C GLU A 32 -27.53 -10.93 14.76
N SER A 33 -27.59 -10.55 13.47
CA SER A 33 -28.17 -11.38 12.42
C SER A 33 -27.41 -12.71 12.26
N LEU A 34 -26.07 -12.67 12.23
CA LEU A 34 -25.21 -13.84 12.15
C LEU A 34 -25.46 -14.80 13.33
N LEU A 35 -25.57 -14.27 14.56
CA LEU A 35 -25.90 -15.10 15.73
C LEU A 35 -27.30 -15.71 15.66
N LYS A 36 -28.29 -15.00 15.10
CA LYS A 36 -29.67 -15.51 14.95
C LYS A 36 -29.76 -16.60 13.89
N GLU A 37 -28.97 -16.48 12.84
CA GLU A 37 -28.84 -17.46 11.77
C GLU A 37 -28.04 -18.72 12.18
N GLY A 38 -27.47 -18.71 13.39
CA GLY A 38 -26.70 -19.84 13.91
C GLY A 38 -25.31 -19.94 13.29
N ALA A 39 -24.71 -18.82 12.90
CA ALA A 39 -23.34 -18.81 12.40
C ALA A 39 -22.37 -19.34 13.46
N GLU A 40 -21.64 -20.40 13.10
CA GLU A 40 -20.57 -21.00 13.91
C GLU A 40 -19.22 -20.70 13.25
N PRO A 41 -18.56 -19.57 13.61
CA PRO A 41 -17.32 -19.17 12.97
C PRO A 41 -16.16 -20.10 13.34
N GLY A 42 -15.30 -20.32 12.36
CA GLY A 42 -13.99 -20.93 12.57
C GLY A 42 -13.02 -19.97 13.25
N ARG A 43 -13.08 -18.68 12.91
CA ARG A 43 -12.27 -17.60 13.48
C ARG A 43 -13.05 -16.28 13.46
N ILE A 44 -12.77 -15.40 14.43
CA ILE A 44 -13.39 -14.08 14.57
C ILE A 44 -12.29 -13.03 14.72
N PHE A 45 -12.26 -12.03 13.85
CA PHE A 45 -11.31 -10.93 13.91
C PHE A 45 -12.01 -9.59 14.13
N GLY A 46 -11.43 -8.75 14.97
CA GLY A 46 -11.85 -7.37 15.19
C GLY A 46 -10.77 -6.39 14.76
N ILE A 47 -11.12 -5.43 13.91
CA ILE A 47 -10.21 -4.39 13.40
C ILE A 47 -10.79 -3.01 13.72
N SER A 48 -9.99 -2.12 14.30
CA SER A 48 -10.43 -0.78 14.69
C SER A 48 -11.68 -0.82 15.57
N GLY A 49 -12.73 -0.04 15.26
CA GLY A 49 -14.03 -0.11 15.94
C GLY A 49 -14.70 -1.48 15.86
N GLY A 50 -14.36 -2.29 14.86
CA GLY A 50 -14.79 -3.69 14.76
C GLY A 50 -14.28 -4.57 15.90
N ASN A 51 -13.25 -4.17 16.65
CA ASN A 51 -12.87 -4.83 17.91
C ASN A 51 -14.01 -4.83 18.94
N LEU A 52 -14.82 -3.76 18.99
CA LEU A 52 -16.00 -3.71 19.87
C LEU A 52 -17.06 -4.71 19.42
N THR A 53 -17.32 -4.77 18.12
CA THR A 53 -18.30 -5.68 17.54
C THR A 53 -17.87 -7.13 17.71
N ALA A 54 -16.59 -7.45 17.44
CA ALA A 54 -16.00 -8.77 17.60
C ALA A 54 -16.10 -9.26 19.06
N LEU A 55 -15.80 -8.39 20.03
CA LEU A 55 -15.95 -8.74 21.43
C LEU A 55 -17.42 -8.95 21.83
N ALA A 56 -18.33 -8.08 21.42
CA ALA A 56 -19.75 -8.21 21.75
C ALA A 56 -20.36 -9.49 21.16
N PHE A 57 -20.00 -9.81 19.92
CA PHE A 57 -20.36 -11.05 19.24
C PHE A 57 -19.74 -12.28 19.96
N GLY A 58 -18.44 -12.21 20.29
CA GLY A 58 -17.73 -13.26 21.01
C GLY A 58 -18.31 -13.53 22.40
N LEU A 59 -18.65 -12.50 23.18
CA LEU A 59 -19.29 -12.64 24.49
C LEU A 59 -20.67 -13.31 24.39
N ALA A 60 -21.49 -12.90 23.41
CA ALA A 60 -22.80 -13.53 23.20
C ALA A 60 -22.67 -14.99 22.73
N LEU A 61 -21.67 -15.32 21.92
CA LEU A 61 -21.39 -16.71 21.51
C LEU A 61 -20.83 -17.53 22.68
N ALA A 62 -19.94 -16.97 23.49
CA ALA A 62 -19.39 -17.61 24.69
C ALA A 62 -20.49 -17.90 25.72
N ALA A 63 -21.48 -17.02 25.85
CA ALA A 63 -22.66 -17.24 26.69
C ALA A 63 -23.48 -18.47 26.27
N ARG A 64 -23.53 -18.78 24.96
CA ARG A 64 -24.21 -19.97 24.44
C ARG A 64 -23.40 -21.25 24.68
N ARG A 65 -22.08 -21.19 24.48
CA ARG A 65 -21.18 -22.36 24.60
C ARG A 65 -20.81 -22.70 26.05
N SER A 66 -20.68 -21.68 26.90
CA SER A 66 -20.23 -21.79 28.29
C SER A 66 -21.11 -20.96 29.24
N PRO A 67 -22.42 -21.27 29.35
CA PRO A 67 -23.39 -20.48 30.12
C PRO A 67 -23.06 -20.35 31.61
N GLN A 68 -22.33 -21.31 32.18
CA GLN A 68 -21.87 -21.30 33.56
C GLN A 68 -20.91 -20.15 33.88
N VAL A 69 -20.12 -19.69 32.90
CA VAL A 69 -19.21 -18.54 33.06
C VAL A 69 -19.82 -17.28 32.47
N TRP A 70 -20.32 -17.38 31.24
CA TRP A 70 -20.67 -16.24 30.41
C TRP A 70 -22.18 -16.02 30.23
N GLY A 71 -23.04 -16.81 30.89
CA GLY A 71 -24.49 -16.81 30.62
C GLY A 71 -25.17 -15.43 30.72
N LYS A 72 -24.68 -14.54 31.60
CA LYS A 72 -25.17 -13.16 31.70
C LYS A 72 -24.81 -12.26 30.52
N ALA A 73 -23.81 -12.64 29.73
CA ALA A 73 -23.38 -11.94 28.53
C ALA A 73 -24.20 -12.31 27.28
N GLY A 74 -25.27 -13.11 27.41
CA GLY A 74 -26.12 -13.51 26.28
C GLY A 74 -26.75 -12.33 25.51
N ASN A 75 -26.88 -11.16 26.14
CA ASN A 75 -27.36 -9.91 25.54
C ASN A 75 -26.23 -8.92 25.21
N ALA A 76 -24.96 -9.35 25.14
CA ALA A 76 -23.81 -8.46 24.98
C ALA A 76 -23.92 -7.51 23.77
N LEU A 77 -24.44 -7.97 22.63
CA LEU A 77 -24.67 -7.10 21.47
C LEU A 77 -25.63 -5.94 21.78
N ALA A 78 -26.72 -6.20 22.48
CA ALA A 78 -27.68 -5.18 22.87
C ALA A 78 -27.09 -4.20 23.91
N ASP A 79 -26.29 -4.71 24.84
CA ASP A 79 -25.64 -3.89 25.87
C ASP A 79 -24.57 -2.97 25.27
N PHE A 80 -23.75 -3.48 24.33
CA PHE A 80 -22.78 -2.66 23.60
C PHE A 80 -23.48 -1.60 22.74
N ARG A 81 -24.58 -1.97 22.06
CA ARG A 81 -25.43 -1.03 21.32
C ARG A 81 -25.97 0.09 22.23
N ALA A 82 -26.47 -0.26 23.41
CA ALA A 82 -26.96 0.71 24.38
C ALA A 82 -25.83 1.60 24.92
N LEU A 83 -24.67 1.01 25.20
CA LEU A 83 -23.47 1.72 25.61
C LEU A 83 -23.09 2.79 24.58
N LEU A 84 -23.09 2.46 23.29
CA LEU A 84 -22.69 3.38 22.21
C LEU A 84 -23.78 4.42 21.86
N ARG A 85 -25.05 4.02 21.67
CA ARG A 85 -26.15 4.95 21.30
C ARG A 85 -26.36 6.07 22.33
N GLY A 86 -26.21 5.75 23.62
CA GLY A 86 -26.37 6.71 24.72
C GLY A 86 -25.13 7.54 25.02
N SER A 87 -24.01 7.32 24.32
CA SER A 87 -22.74 7.95 24.66
C SER A 87 -22.60 9.37 24.13
N ARG A 88 -22.32 10.31 25.03
CA ARG A 88 -21.73 11.60 24.71
C ARG A 88 -20.23 11.44 24.51
N GLY A 89 -19.60 12.33 23.73
CA GLY A 89 -18.16 12.26 23.44
C GLY A 89 -17.26 12.15 24.68
N TRP A 90 -17.58 12.87 25.76
CA TRP A 90 -16.82 12.82 27.02
C TRP A 90 -16.95 11.49 27.77
N GLN A 91 -17.98 10.69 27.50
CA GLN A 91 -18.17 9.35 28.06
C GLN A 91 -17.39 8.28 27.29
N ILE A 92 -16.83 8.64 26.14
CA ILE A 92 -15.96 7.80 25.33
C ILE A 92 -14.50 8.22 25.55
N ARG A 93 -14.24 9.53 25.54
CA ARG A 93 -12.89 10.08 25.58
C ARG A 93 -12.80 11.38 26.36
N THR A 94 -11.70 11.61 27.06
CA THR A 94 -11.41 12.86 27.77
C THR A 94 -10.20 13.55 27.17
N LEU A 95 -10.16 14.88 27.21
CA LEU A 95 -9.01 15.66 26.75
C LEU A 95 -7.83 15.49 27.73
N LYS A 96 -6.61 15.32 27.23
CA LYS A 96 -5.40 15.23 28.05
C LYS A 96 -4.82 16.62 28.29
N CYS A 97 -4.29 16.85 29.50
CA CYS A 97 -3.53 18.07 29.81
C CYS A 97 -2.18 18.12 29.07
N ASN A 98 -1.57 16.95 28.81
CA ASN A 98 -0.36 16.82 28.00
C ASN A 98 -0.69 16.05 26.71
N PRO A 99 -0.79 16.73 25.55
CA PRO A 99 -1.17 16.10 24.29
C PRO A 99 0.00 15.39 23.60
N LYS A 100 1.19 15.29 24.21
CA LYS A 100 2.41 14.76 23.57
C LYS A 100 2.18 13.47 22.78
N TYR A 101 1.34 12.58 23.28
CA TYR A 101 1.06 11.27 22.68
C TYR A 101 -0.39 11.11 22.20
N GLY A 102 -1.10 12.22 21.96
CA GLY A 102 -2.51 12.21 21.57
C GLY A 102 -3.34 13.20 22.39
N PHE A 103 -4.37 13.77 21.75
CA PHE A 103 -5.25 14.78 22.38
C PHE A 103 -6.18 14.20 23.43
N HIS A 104 -6.52 12.92 23.32
CA HIS A 104 -7.53 12.28 24.15
C HIS A 104 -7.02 11.01 24.84
N SER A 105 -7.67 10.66 25.95
CA SER A 105 -7.56 9.36 26.61
C SER A 105 -8.87 8.59 26.46
N LEU A 106 -8.79 7.27 26.26
CA LEU A 106 -9.93 6.35 26.24
C LEU A 106 -10.30 5.78 27.62
N ASN A 107 -9.72 6.31 28.70
CA ASN A 107 -10.05 5.89 30.07
C ASN A 107 -11.55 5.88 30.40
N PRO A 108 -12.38 6.85 29.94
CA PRO A 108 -13.82 6.79 30.18
C PRO A 108 -14.48 5.55 29.55
N LEU A 109 -14.14 5.25 28.28
CA LEU A 109 -14.64 4.05 27.60
C LEU A 109 -14.15 2.78 28.31
N ARG A 110 -12.86 2.71 28.64
CA ARG A 110 -12.26 1.58 29.38
C ARG A 110 -13.01 1.31 30.69
N GLY A 111 -13.28 2.34 31.49
CA GLY A 111 -13.99 2.20 32.76
C GLY A 111 -15.41 1.66 32.60
N ARG A 112 -16.12 2.07 31.54
CA ARG A 112 -17.47 1.58 31.24
C ARG A 112 -17.48 0.14 30.76
N LEU A 113 -16.52 -0.23 29.90
CA LEU A 113 -16.35 -1.62 29.43
C LEU A 113 -15.97 -2.55 30.59
N ALA A 114 -15.09 -2.10 31.49
CA ALA A 114 -14.75 -2.83 32.70
C ALA A 114 -15.97 -3.04 33.61
N ALA A 115 -16.80 -2.00 33.80
CA ALA A 115 -18.05 -2.13 34.55
C ALA A 115 -19.02 -3.12 33.91
N LEU A 116 -19.10 -3.12 32.57
CA LEU A 116 -19.94 -4.05 31.83
C LEU A 116 -19.47 -5.50 32.00
N LEU A 117 -18.16 -5.78 31.86
CA LEU A 117 -17.59 -7.11 32.08
C LEU A 117 -17.84 -7.61 33.51
N ARG A 118 -17.64 -6.74 34.52
CA ARG A 118 -17.96 -7.08 35.92
C ARG A 118 -19.44 -7.41 36.11
N SER A 119 -20.34 -6.78 35.37
CA SER A 119 -21.78 -7.10 35.45
C SER A 119 -22.10 -8.51 34.92
N TYR A 120 -21.31 -9.01 33.97
CA TYR A 120 -21.48 -10.36 33.43
C TYR A 120 -20.86 -11.43 34.32
N THR A 121 -19.65 -11.22 34.83
CA THR A 121 -18.89 -12.31 35.46
C THR A 121 -18.40 -12.02 36.88
N GLY A 122 -18.68 -10.83 37.43
CA GLY A 122 -18.18 -10.39 38.74
C GLY A 122 -16.73 -9.90 38.76
N ARG A 123 -16.00 -9.96 37.63
CA ARG A 123 -14.62 -9.46 37.46
C ARG A 123 -14.39 -8.95 36.04
N ASP A 124 -13.32 -8.19 35.82
CA ASP A 124 -12.93 -7.59 34.52
C ASP A 124 -11.52 -7.96 34.06
N GLY A 125 -10.68 -8.52 34.94
CA GLY A 125 -9.33 -8.99 34.62
C GLY A 125 -9.29 -10.30 33.85
N TRP A 126 -9.97 -10.35 32.70
CA TRP A 126 -9.98 -11.48 31.78
C TRP A 126 -8.87 -11.35 30.73
N GLN A 127 -8.37 -12.48 30.26
CA GLN A 127 -7.60 -12.59 29.03
C GLN A 127 -8.55 -12.72 27.83
N VAL A 128 -8.06 -12.54 26.60
CA VAL A 128 -8.89 -12.77 25.40
C VAL A 128 -9.24 -14.26 25.26
N SER A 129 -8.27 -15.15 25.51
CA SER A 129 -8.47 -16.60 25.39
C SER A 129 -9.50 -17.19 26.36
N ASP A 130 -9.77 -16.50 27.48
CA ASP A 130 -10.73 -16.95 28.50
C ASP A 130 -12.18 -17.06 27.99
N LEU A 131 -12.50 -16.44 26.84
CA LEU A 131 -13.81 -16.60 26.20
C LEU A 131 -14.02 -18.03 25.65
N GLY A 132 -12.95 -18.81 25.47
CA GLY A 132 -13.03 -20.16 24.91
C GLY A 132 -13.44 -20.17 23.43
N LEU A 133 -13.09 -19.11 22.69
CA LEU A 133 -13.42 -18.89 21.29
C LEU A 133 -12.17 -18.49 20.51
N PRO A 134 -12.09 -18.79 19.20
CA PRO A 134 -11.05 -18.28 18.31
C PRO A 134 -11.32 -16.80 17.95
N LEU A 135 -11.32 -15.95 18.97
CA LEU A 135 -11.48 -14.49 18.88
C LEU A 135 -10.10 -13.83 18.90
N TYR A 136 -9.86 -12.97 17.92
CA TYR A 136 -8.63 -12.20 17.78
C TYR A 136 -8.96 -10.71 17.72
N LEU A 137 -8.50 -9.97 18.72
CA LEU A 137 -8.54 -8.51 18.73
C LEU A 137 -7.23 -7.97 18.15
N CYS A 138 -7.30 -7.04 17.20
CA CYS A 138 -6.13 -6.64 16.42
C CYS A 138 -5.69 -5.20 16.70
N SER A 139 -4.37 -4.99 16.65
CA SER A 139 -3.71 -3.67 16.75
C SER A 139 -2.42 -3.62 15.89
N LEU A 140 -1.71 -2.50 15.95
CA LEU A 140 -0.36 -2.32 15.37
C LEU A 140 0.65 -1.84 16.42
N ASP A 141 1.93 -2.02 16.12
CA ASP A 141 3.05 -1.29 16.74
C ASP A 141 3.57 -0.15 15.87
N SER A 142 4.61 0.53 16.37
CA SER A 142 5.30 1.63 15.71
C SER A 142 5.85 1.30 14.33
N ASP A 143 6.09 0.03 14.01
CA ASP A 143 6.57 -0.40 12.69
C ASP A 143 5.42 -0.85 11.77
N ALA A 144 4.18 -0.56 12.18
CA ALA A 144 2.95 -0.96 11.49
C ALA A 144 2.87 -2.49 11.28
N LEU A 145 3.42 -3.28 12.20
CA LEU A 145 3.25 -4.73 12.20
C LEU A 145 1.88 -5.10 12.76
N PHE A 146 1.21 -6.05 12.12
CA PHE A 146 -0.10 -6.54 12.54
C PHE A 146 0.03 -7.48 13.74
N HIS A 147 -0.69 -7.18 14.82
CA HIS A 147 -0.71 -8.00 16.03
C HIS A 147 -2.12 -8.51 16.32
N MET A 148 -2.20 -9.76 16.77
CA MET A 148 -3.44 -10.46 17.07
C MET A 148 -3.43 -10.93 18.53
N TYR A 149 -4.48 -10.58 19.26
CA TYR A 149 -4.65 -10.98 20.66
C TYR A 149 -5.79 -11.97 20.81
N GLY A 150 -5.49 -13.18 21.25
CA GLY A 150 -6.45 -14.29 21.29
C GLY A 150 -5.81 -15.60 21.76
N PRO A 151 -6.54 -16.73 21.67
CA PRO A 151 -5.94 -18.04 21.94
C PRO A 151 -4.78 -18.32 20.97
N PRO A 152 -3.72 -19.02 21.40
CA PRO A 152 -2.61 -19.39 20.52
C PRO A 152 -3.09 -20.16 19.29
N ASP A 153 -2.62 -19.77 18.11
CA ASP A 153 -2.90 -20.43 16.84
C ASP A 153 -1.71 -20.27 15.89
N ASP A 154 -0.81 -21.26 15.88
CA ASP A 154 0.41 -21.24 15.07
C ASP A 154 0.13 -21.29 13.57
N SER A 155 -1.11 -21.57 13.14
CA SER A 155 -1.46 -21.48 11.72
C SER A 155 -1.74 -20.05 11.27
N LEU A 156 -1.91 -19.09 12.20
CA LEU A 156 -2.11 -17.66 11.94
C LEU A 156 -0.79 -16.88 12.03
N GLN A 157 0.16 -17.23 11.18
CA GLN A 157 1.40 -16.50 11.01
C GLN A 157 1.73 -16.45 9.53
N CYS A 158 2.42 -15.40 9.09
CA CYS A 158 2.87 -15.32 7.71
C CYS A 158 4.19 -14.57 7.61
N GLU A 159 5.04 -15.06 6.72
CA GLU A 159 6.24 -14.36 6.28
C GLU A 159 5.89 -13.54 5.05
N TYR A 160 5.95 -12.23 5.18
CA TYR A 160 6.17 -11.34 4.04
C TYR A 160 7.67 -11.29 3.76
N PRO A 161 8.11 -10.92 2.54
CA PRO A 161 9.52 -10.96 2.13
C PRO A 161 10.55 -10.45 3.16
N PHE A 162 10.18 -9.47 3.99
CA PHE A 162 11.08 -8.91 5.02
C PHE A 162 10.50 -8.88 6.42
N ILE A 163 9.24 -9.29 6.61
CA ILE A 163 8.52 -9.09 7.87
C ILE A 163 7.73 -10.34 8.24
N HIS A 164 7.96 -10.78 9.47
CA HIS A 164 7.23 -11.86 10.09
C HIS A 164 6.04 -11.29 10.87
N ILE A 165 4.83 -11.73 10.54
CA ILE A 165 3.66 -11.56 11.41
C ILE A 165 3.63 -12.75 12.36
N PRO A 166 3.85 -12.54 13.68
CA PRO A 166 3.90 -13.62 14.64
C PRO A 166 2.51 -14.24 14.88
N PRO A 167 2.46 -15.48 15.40
CA PRO A 167 1.21 -16.08 15.82
C PRO A 167 0.51 -15.25 16.92
N PRO A 168 -0.80 -15.41 17.10
CA PRO A 168 -1.56 -14.69 18.10
C PRO A 168 -1.00 -14.90 19.51
N GLN A 169 -0.95 -13.83 20.28
CA GLN A 169 -0.51 -13.84 21.67
C GLN A 169 -1.70 -13.54 22.58
N ASP A 170 -1.87 -14.29 23.66
CA ASP A 170 -2.92 -13.94 24.61
C ASP A 170 -2.56 -12.64 25.35
N ALA A 171 -3.58 -11.89 25.75
CA ALA A 171 -3.40 -10.59 26.39
C ALA A 171 -4.61 -10.20 27.24
N PRO A 172 -4.44 -9.27 28.22
CA PRO A 172 -5.56 -8.75 28.97
C PRO A 172 -6.60 -8.15 28.03
N LEU A 173 -7.84 -8.64 28.11
CA LEU A 173 -8.93 -8.35 27.18
C LEU A 173 -9.15 -6.85 26.97
N LEU A 174 -9.18 -6.09 28.07
CA LEU A 174 -9.39 -4.64 28.03
C LEU A 174 -8.18 -3.88 27.47
N ASP A 175 -6.96 -4.39 27.63
CA ASP A 175 -5.76 -3.76 27.07
C ASP A 175 -5.74 -3.95 25.56
N ALA A 176 -5.93 -5.19 25.09
CA ALA A 176 -6.04 -5.51 23.67
C ALA A 176 -7.17 -4.72 22.97
N LEU A 177 -8.35 -4.66 23.60
CA LEU A 177 -9.49 -3.92 23.07
C LEU A 177 -9.21 -2.41 22.97
N ILE A 178 -8.65 -1.80 24.02
CA ILE A 178 -8.37 -0.36 24.01
C ILE A 178 -7.26 -0.04 23.02
N ALA A 179 -6.23 -0.88 22.90
CA ALA A 179 -5.20 -0.73 21.87
C ALA A 179 -5.79 -0.71 20.46
N GLY A 180 -6.68 -1.65 20.14
CA GLY A 180 -7.37 -1.70 18.85
C GLY A 180 -8.30 -0.52 18.57
N LEU A 181 -8.63 0.31 19.57
CA LEU A 181 -9.45 1.52 19.44
C LEU A 181 -8.65 2.82 19.51
N SER A 182 -7.38 2.74 19.92
CA SER A 182 -6.48 3.88 20.13
C SER A 182 -5.90 4.37 18.79
N THR A 183 -6.58 5.30 18.13
CA THR A 183 -6.10 5.96 16.91
C THR A 183 -4.86 6.86 17.13
N LEU A 184 -3.81 6.66 16.32
CA LEU A 184 -2.52 7.38 16.33
C LEU A 184 -2.58 8.90 16.55
N LEU A 185 -3.58 9.57 16.00
CA LEU A 185 -3.64 11.04 15.95
C LEU A 185 -4.52 11.66 17.03
N SER A 186 -5.46 10.89 17.58
CA SER A 186 -6.50 11.45 18.45
C SER A 186 -6.41 10.95 19.88
N THR A 187 -5.87 9.76 20.09
CA THR A 187 -5.87 9.07 21.37
C THR A 187 -4.48 8.54 21.69
N ASP A 188 -4.16 8.44 22.97
CA ASP A 188 -2.93 7.79 23.43
C ASP A 188 -2.87 6.32 23.00
N SER A 189 -1.67 5.84 22.71
CA SER A 189 -1.41 4.40 22.56
C SER A 189 -1.66 3.69 23.89
N GLN A 190 -1.86 2.38 23.81
CA GLN A 190 -2.15 1.53 24.96
C GLN A 190 -1.05 0.49 25.12
N MET A 191 -0.60 0.25 26.35
CA MET A 191 0.30 -0.86 26.62
C MET A 191 -0.47 -2.18 26.59
N VAL A 192 0.05 -3.16 25.85
CA VAL A 192 -0.40 -4.55 25.83
C VAL A 192 0.84 -5.43 25.97
N ASN A 193 0.86 -6.32 26.96
CA ASN A 193 2.01 -7.20 27.25
C ASN A 193 3.37 -6.49 27.40
N GLY A 194 3.37 -5.20 27.79
CA GLY A 194 4.57 -4.39 27.97
C GLY A 194 4.93 -3.49 26.79
N ASP A 195 4.26 -3.64 25.65
CA ASP A 195 4.54 -2.87 24.43
C ASP A 195 3.44 -1.86 24.11
N TRP A 196 3.79 -0.74 23.49
CA TRP A 196 2.84 0.27 23.04
C TRP A 196 2.17 -0.13 21.73
N ARG A 197 0.85 -0.09 21.73
CA ARG A 197 0.00 -0.52 20.62
C ARG A 197 -1.08 0.51 20.29
N PHE A 198 -1.55 0.50 19.05
CA PHE A 198 -2.57 1.41 18.55
C PHE A 198 -3.45 0.78 17.47
N ASP A 199 -4.52 1.47 17.08
CA ASP A 199 -5.50 1.03 16.09
C ASP A 199 -4.83 0.65 14.76
N CYS A 200 -5.29 -0.42 14.12
CA CYS A 200 -4.77 -0.84 12.83
C CYS A 200 -4.97 0.18 11.70
N ARG A 201 -5.86 1.15 11.85
CA ARG A 201 -6.08 2.17 10.84
C ARG A 201 -5.22 3.42 11.07
N PRO A 202 -4.62 4.01 10.02
CA PRO A 202 -4.89 3.78 8.58
C PRO A 202 -4.26 2.57 7.88
N ALA A 203 -3.25 1.89 8.44
CA ALA A 203 -2.45 0.94 7.68
C ALA A 203 -3.23 -0.31 7.20
N VAL A 204 -4.13 -0.83 8.02
CA VAL A 204 -5.03 -1.95 7.71
C VAL A 204 -6.47 -1.48 7.79
N VAL A 205 -7.01 -0.99 6.68
CA VAL A 205 -8.44 -0.59 6.59
C VAL A 205 -9.33 -1.77 6.31
N ASP A 206 -8.90 -2.63 5.38
CA ASP A 206 -9.55 -3.88 5.05
C ASP A 206 -8.59 -5.03 5.35
N ALA A 207 -8.92 -5.83 6.36
CA ALA A 207 -8.10 -6.94 6.80
C ALA A 207 -8.38 -8.23 6.00
N GLY A 208 -9.30 -8.23 5.03
CA GLY A 208 -9.63 -9.43 4.26
C GLY A 208 -8.40 -10.07 3.59
N ALA A 209 -7.56 -9.27 2.95
CA ALA A 209 -6.36 -9.76 2.26
C ALA A 209 -5.32 -10.33 3.23
N ILE A 210 -4.91 -9.55 4.24
CA ILE A 210 -3.91 -10.00 5.22
C ILE A 210 -4.38 -11.24 5.99
N ILE A 211 -5.68 -11.36 6.28
CA ILE A 211 -6.25 -12.55 6.93
C ILE A 211 -6.27 -13.75 5.97
N ALA A 212 -6.51 -13.56 4.67
CA ALA A 212 -6.37 -14.65 3.70
C ALA A 212 -4.94 -15.21 3.69
N ASP A 213 -3.93 -14.33 3.73
CA ASP A 213 -2.52 -14.72 3.76
C ASP A 213 -2.16 -15.46 5.05
N LEU A 214 -2.58 -14.93 6.20
CA LEU A 214 -2.46 -15.60 7.51
C LEU A 214 -3.13 -16.97 7.55
N GLN A 215 -4.10 -17.22 6.68
CA GLN A 215 -4.85 -18.47 6.65
C GLN A 215 -4.39 -19.42 5.54
N THR A 216 -3.24 -19.20 4.91
CA THR A 216 -2.76 -20.06 3.81
C THR A 216 -2.65 -21.53 4.21
N ALA A 217 -2.31 -21.83 5.46
CA ALA A 217 -2.23 -23.21 5.98
C ALA A 217 -3.60 -23.86 6.27
N ASP A 218 -4.63 -23.04 6.53
CA ASP A 218 -6.02 -23.47 6.78
C ASP A 218 -7.00 -22.45 6.15
N PRO A 219 -7.15 -22.47 4.81
CA PRO A 219 -7.96 -21.48 4.09
C PRO A 219 -9.44 -21.63 4.44
N ARG A 220 -10.10 -20.51 4.78
CA ARG A 220 -11.53 -20.48 5.11
C ARG A 220 -12.26 -19.44 4.29
N PRO A 221 -13.56 -19.64 3.99
CA PRO A 221 -14.41 -18.59 3.44
C PRO A 221 -14.40 -17.38 4.38
N ILE A 222 -14.15 -16.18 3.82
CA ILE A 222 -14.14 -14.93 4.59
C ILE A 222 -15.49 -14.24 4.45
N LEU A 223 -16.14 -13.98 5.59
CA LEU A 223 -17.29 -13.10 5.71
C LEU A 223 -16.85 -11.82 6.41
N ARG A 224 -17.04 -10.67 5.78
CA ARG A 224 -16.54 -9.41 6.32
C ARG A 224 -17.45 -8.23 6.00
N SER A 225 -17.50 -7.27 6.90
CA SER A 225 -18.10 -5.97 6.61
C SER A 225 -17.22 -5.16 5.66
N ARG A 226 -17.87 -4.31 4.85
CA ARG A 226 -17.18 -3.30 4.05
C ARG A 226 -16.71 -2.18 4.99
N PRO A 227 -15.41 -1.86 5.02
CA PRO A 227 -14.93 -0.78 5.86
C PRO A 227 -15.44 0.58 5.34
N HIS A 228 -15.93 1.40 6.27
CA HIS A 228 -16.25 2.81 6.09
C HIS A 228 -15.00 3.68 6.27
N ASN A 229 -14.74 4.51 5.27
CA ASN A 229 -13.53 5.31 5.07
C ASN A 229 -13.84 6.61 4.31
N GLY A 230 -14.87 7.36 4.75
CA GLY A 230 -15.28 8.59 4.08
C GLY A 230 -14.15 9.63 4.02
N LEU A 231 -13.91 10.18 2.82
CA LEU A 231 -12.98 11.30 2.64
C LEU A 231 -13.42 12.49 3.48
N ARG A 232 -12.53 12.93 4.37
CA ARG A 232 -12.76 14.17 5.12
C ARG A 232 -12.62 15.34 4.15
N ARG A 233 -13.63 16.21 4.10
CA ARG A 233 -13.57 17.48 3.35
C ARG A 233 -12.66 18.49 4.06
N TRP A 234 -11.39 18.15 4.25
CA TRP A 234 -10.39 19.06 4.79
C TRP A 234 -9.92 19.96 3.65
N LYS A 235 -10.23 21.26 3.76
CA LYS A 235 -9.92 22.27 2.75
C LYS A 235 -8.62 23.03 3.03
N LEU A 236 -7.78 22.59 3.97
CA LEU A 236 -6.77 23.47 4.59
C LEU A 236 -5.37 22.85 4.78
N ASN A 237 -4.40 23.34 4.01
CA ASN A 237 -2.99 23.58 4.36
C ASN A 237 -2.04 22.36 4.45
N TRP A 238 -0.73 22.62 4.33
CA TRP A 238 0.41 21.68 4.51
C TRP A 238 0.34 20.78 5.75
N PHE A 239 -0.29 21.21 6.84
CA PHE A 239 -0.48 20.36 8.02
C PHE A 239 -1.41 19.18 7.73
N THR A 240 -2.30 19.28 6.74
CA THR A 240 -3.27 18.23 6.43
C THR A 240 -2.92 17.41 5.19
N SER A 241 -1.86 17.74 4.43
CA SER A 241 -1.51 17.02 3.20
C SER A 241 -1.18 15.55 3.45
N SER A 242 -0.40 15.22 4.50
CA SER A 242 -0.16 13.83 4.91
C SER A 242 -1.49 13.11 5.25
N PHE A 243 -2.44 13.83 5.86
CA PHE A 243 -3.75 13.29 6.21
C PHE A 243 -4.70 13.13 5.02
N VAL A 244 -4.56 13.99 4.01
CA VAL A 244 -5.24 13.88 2.74
C VAL A 244 -4.74 12.64 2.02
N MET A 245 -3.42 12.40 1.97
CA MET A 245 -2.86 11.12 1.49
C MET A 245 -3.41 9.93 2.27
N HIS A 246 -3.42 9.96 3.60
CA HIS A 246 -4.02 8.89 4.40
C HIS A 246 -5.49 8.64 4.07
N SER A 247 -6.26 9.70 3.85
CA SER A 247 -7.68 9.54 3.51
C SER A 247 -7.84 8.84 2.15
N TYR A 248 -6.94 9.11 1.19
CA TYR A 248 -6.90 8.42 -0.09
C TYR A 248 -6.44 6.97 0.04
N HIS A 249 -5.39 6.70 0.82
CA HIS A 249 -4.96 5.34 1.13
C HIS A 249 -6.08 4.55 1.78
N GLU A 250 -6.74 5.13 2.79
CA GLU A 250 -7.88 4.48 3.43
C GLU A 250 -8.99 4.18 2.43
N GLN A 251 -9.24 5.05 1.45
CA GLN A 251 -10.22 4.85 0.39
C GLN A 251 -9.86 3.72 -0.59
N ASN A 252 -8.58 3.63 -0.97
CA ASN A 252 -8.09 2.69 -1.99
C ASN A 252 -7.81 1.29 -1.42
N GLN A 253 -7.47 1.18 -0.15
CA GLN A 253 -7.14 -0.09 0.53
C GLN A 253 -8.22 -1.18 0.41
N PRO A 254 -9.52 -0.91 0.64
CA PRO A 254 -10.56 -1.94 0.50
C PRO A 254 -10.71 -2.47 -0.91
N LEU A 255 -10.40 -1.63 -1.88
CA LEU A 255 -10.44 -1.99 -3.27
C LEU A 255 -9.25 -2.89 -3.65
N LEU A 256 -8.05 -2.54 -3.20
CA LEU A 256 -6.87 -3.40 -3.34
C LEU A 256 -7.10 -4.77 -2.70
N ALA A 257 -7.65 -4.79 -1.48
CA ALA A 257 -7.99 -6.03 -0.80
C ALA A 257 -9.05 -6.85 -1.57
N ALA A 258 -10.04 -6.19 -2.16
CA ALA A 258 -11.05 -6.86 -2.96
C ALA A 258 -10.48 -7.46 -4.25
N HIS A 259 -9.58 -6.76 -4.96
CA HIS A 259 -8.90 -7.31 -6.13
C HIS A 259 -7.97 -8.46 -5.77
N TYR A 260 -7.27 -8.36 -4.64
CA TYR A 260 -6.40 -9.45 -4.16
C TYR A 260 -7.19 -10.72 -3.90
N LEU A 261 -8.28 -10.63 -3.13
CA LEU A 261 -9.15 -11.77 -2.82
C LEU A 261 -9.79 -12.36 -4.08
N ASP A 262 -10.15 -11.50 -5.05
CA ASP A 262 -10.67 -11.93 -6.34
C ASP A 262 -9.64 -12.72 -7.15
N LEU A 263 -8.42 -12.18 -7.27
CA LEU A 263 -7.32 -12.83 -7.97
C LEU A 263 -6.94 -14.15 -7.32
N LEU A 264 -6.87 -14.18 -6.00
CA LEU A 264 -6.54 -15.37 -5.22
C LEU A 264 -7.56 -16.48 -5.47
N ALA A 265 -8.85 -16.14 -5.50
CA ALA A 265 -9.91 -17.10 -5.81
C ALA A 265 -9.83 -17.61 -7.25
N ARG A 266 -9.59 -16.73 -8.23
CA ARG A 266 -9.39 -17.11 -9.65
C ARG A 266 -8.20 -18.05 -9.81
N HIS A 267 -7.06 -17.68 -9.21
CA HIS A 267 -5.83 -18.47 -9.21
C HIS A 267 -6.04 -19.85 -8.59
N ALA A 268 -6.62 -19.91 -7.39
CA ALA A 268 -6.90 -21.16 -6.70
C ALA A 268 -7.85 -22.07 -7.50
N SER A 269 -8.90 -21.49 -8.11
CA SER A 269 -9.82 -22.24 -8.97
C SER A 269 -9.11 -22.82 -10.18
N LEU A 270 -8.26 -22.04 -10.84
CA LEU A 270 -7.52 -22.50 -12.01
C LEU A 270 -6.51 -23.60 -11.64
N LYS A 271 -5.83 -23.46 -10.50
CA LYS A 271 -4.90 -24.46 -9.98
C LYS A 271 -5.59 -25.79 -9.72
N ASP A 272 -6.75 -25.76 -9.05
CA ASP A 272 -7.57 -26.95 -8.80
C ASP A 272 -8.05 -27.63 -10.10
N GLN A 273 -8.44 -26.85 -11.11
CA GLN A 273 -8.81 -27.38 -12.43
C GLN A 273 -7.65 -28.09 -13.13
N LEU A 274 -6.44 -27.52 -13.05
CA LEU A 274 -5.22 -28.11 -13.58
C LEU A 274 -4.85 -29.41 -12.86
N GLU A 275 -4.92 -29.44 -11.54
CA GLU A 275 -4.61 -30.64 -10.74
C GLU A 275 -5.58 -31.80 -11.03
N LYS A 276 -6.85 -31.49 -11.35
CA LYS A 276 -7.89 -32.48 -11.69
C LYS A 276 -7.76 -33.08 -13.09
N LYS A 277 -7.16 -32.38 -14.06
CA LYS A 277 -6.87 -32.97 -15.37
C LYS A 277 -5.62 -33.86 -15.25
N ALA A 278 -5.80 -35.17 -15.36
CA ALA A 278 -4.69 -36.13 -15.39
C ALA A 278 -3.64 -35.70 -16.42
N ALA A 279 -2.41 -35.47 -15.97
CA ALA A 279 -1.35 -34.81 -16.74
C ALA A 279 -1.11 -35.44 -18.12
N PRO A 280 -1.28 -34.70 -19.23
CA PRO A 280 -0.68 -35.03 -20.52
C PRO A 280 0.65 -34.29 -20.71
N LYS A 281 1.52 -34.92 -21.52
CA LYS A 281 2.92 -34.55 -21.82
C LYS A 281 3.13 -33.03 -21.97
N GLN A 282 4.20 -32.52 -21.34
CA GLN A 282 4.79 -31.21 -21.61
C GLN A 282 4.97 -31.02 -23.12
N THR A 283 4.01 -30.38 -23.76
CA THR A 283 4.13 -29.90 -25.14
C THR A 283 4.59 -28.45 -25.08
N GLY A 284 5.91 -28.25 -25.18
CA GLY A 284 6.54 -26.94 -25.27
C GLY A 284 6.72 -26.22 -23.93
N LYS A 285 7.87 -25.55 -23.76
CA LYS A 285 8.06 -24.60 -22.65
C LYS A 285 7.23 -23.35 -22.96
N TYR A 286 6.01 -23.27 -22.43
CA TYR A 286 5.32 -21.98 -22.34
C TYR A 286 6.23 -21.02 -21.55
N ARG A 287 6.53 -19.87 -22.15
CA ARG A 287 7.45 -18.86 -21.64
C ARG A 287 6.61 -17.71 -21.07
N ALA A 288 6.24 -17.83 -19.80
CA ALA A 288 5.42 -16.82 -19.13
C ALA A 288 6.21 -15.53 -18.86
N PRO A 289 5.55 -14.34 -18.93
CA PRO A 289 6.11 -13.10 -18.40
C PRO A 289 6.56 -13.25 -16.95
N ARG A 290 7.63 -12.55 -16.57
CA ARG A 290 8.20 -12.56 -15.23
C ARG A 290 8.22 -11.18 -14.61
N ILE A 291 7.96 -11.12 -13.31
CA ILE A 291 8.25 -9.95 -12.49
C ILE A 291 9.48 -10.23 -11.63
N ILE A 292 10.39 -9.27 -11.56
CA ILE A 292 11.45 -9.23 -10.55
C ILE A 292 11.35 -7.92 -9.80
N HIS A 293 11.31 -8.01 -8.48
CA HIS A 293 11.45 -6.87 -7.59
C HIS A 293 12.92 -6.71 -7.24
N VAL A 294 13.45 -5.50 -7.43
CA VAL A 294 14.80 -5.14 -6.97
C VAL A 294 14.64 -4.49 -5.62
N ASP A 295 15.17 -5.16 -4.60
CA ASP A 295 15.01 -4.82 -3.20
C ASP A 295 16.28 -4.09 -2.72
N LEU A 296 16.26 -2.75 -2.81
CA LEU A 296 17.32 -1.88 -2.31
C LEU A 296 16.80 -1.13 -1.07
N PRO A 297 17.40 -1.27 0.12
CA PRO A 297 16.82 -0.68 1.33
C PRO A 297 16.79 0.85 1.25
N TYR A 298 15.79 1.45 1.89
CA TYR A 298 15.81 2.89 2.09
C TYR A 298 16.93 3.27 3.06
N ILE A 299 17.91 4.05 2.61
CA ILE A 299 19.02 4.52 3.45
C ILE A 299 18.89 6.03 3.69
N GLY A 300 18.80 6.41 4.96
CA GLY A 300 18.71 7.80 5.42
C GLY A 300 17.34 8.19 5.98
N SER A 301 17.16 9.49 6.24
CA SER A 301 15.89 10.08 6.68
C SER A 301 14.87 10.05 5.55
N THR A 302 13.59 9.91 5.90
CA THR A 302 12.46 10.01 4.97
C THR A 302 11.96 11.45 4.81
N GLU A 303 12.48 12.39 5.61
CA GLU A 303 12.31 13.82 5.43
C GLU A 303 13.18 14.31 4.26
N ALA A 304 12.58 14.98 3.28
CA ALA A 304 13.22 15.25 1.98
C ALA A 304 14.52 16.07 2.08
N ALA A 305 14.59 17.08 2.96
CA ALA A 305 15.79 17.91 3.08
C ALA A 305 16.94 17.16 3.78
N THR A 306 16.63 16.41 4.83
CA THR A 306 17.61 15.55 5.52
C THR A 306 18.05 14.39 4.62
N ASN A 307 17.13 13.77 3.88
CA ASN A 307 17.47 12.72 2.91
C ASN A 307 18.45 13.24 1.87
N MET A 308 18.17 14.42 1.29
CA MET A 308 19.07 15.09 0.36
C MET A 308 20.44 15.31 0.99
N HIS A 309 20.49 15.89 2.19
CA HIS A 309 21.75 16.18 2.86
C HIS A 309 22.57 14.91 3.13
N GLN A 310 21.95 13.88 3.70
CA GLN A 310 22.60 12.59 3.98
C GLN A 310 23.03 11.87 2.70
N SER A 311 22.23 11.96 1.63
CA SER A 311 22.56 11.35 0.33
C SER A 311 23.74 12.07 -0.33
N VAL A 312 23.85 13.39 -0.17
CA VAL A 312 25.02 14.18 -0.62
C VAL A 312 26.27 13.73 0.15
N GLU A 313 26.21 13.76 1.48
CA GLU A 313 27.37 13.51 2.34
C GLU A 313 27.93 12.09 2.18
N ASN A 314 27.04 11.10 1.97
CA ASN A 314 27.41 9.69 1.94
C ASN A 314 27.34 9.08 0.53
N ARG A 315 27.29 9.89 -0.53
CA ARG A 315 27.04 9.41 -1.92
C ARG A 315 27.89 8.22 -2.33
N VAL A 316 29.21 8.32 -2.13
CA VAL A 316 30.18 7.28 -2.54
C VAL A 316 29.92 5.97 -1.79
N GLU A 317 29.71 6.04 -0.48
CA GLU A 317 29.40 4.89 0.36
C GLU A 317 28.05 4.27 -0.02
N LEU A 318 27.01 5.09 -0.17
CA LEU A 318 25.67 4.64 -0.57
C LEU A 318 25.69 3.94 -1.93
N THR A 319 26.39 4.52 -2.92
CA THR A 319 26.50 3.93 -4.26
C THR A 319 27.19 2.56 -4.22
N ALA A 320 28.34 2.47 -3.54
CA ALA A 320 29.06 1.21 -3.38
C ALA A 320 28.23 0.15 -2.63
N ARG A 321 27.45 0.60 -1.65
CA ARG A 321 26.55 -0.25 -0.89
C ARG A 321 25.38 -0.76 -1.72
N PHE A 322 24.71 0.09 -2.49
CA PHE A 322 23.66 -0.35 -3.41
C PHE A 322 24.20 -1.33 -4.45
N GLN A 323 25.41 -1.12 -4.97
CA GLN A 323 26.05 -2.08 -5.88
C GLN A 323 26.24 -3.45 -5.24
N LYS A 324 26.69 -3.48 -3.98
CA LYS A 324 26.86 -4.72 -3.23
C LYS A 324 25.52 -5.44 -2.99
N ILE A 325 24.46 -4.70 -2.66
CA ILE A 325 23.12 -5.27 -2.40
C ILE A 325 22.46 -5.76 -3.69
N LEU A 326 22.66 -5.05 -4.81
CA LEU A 326 22.12 -5.41 -6.12
C LEU A 326 22.72 -6.71 -6.66
N HIS A 327 23.95 -7.04 -6.26
CA HIS A 327 24.65 -8.24 -6.71
C HIS A 327 23.81 -9.51 -6.49
N GLY A 328 23.57 -10.26 -7.57
CA GLY A 328 22.77 -11.49 -7.55
C GLY A 328 21.25 -11.29 -7.73
N GLN A 329 20.71 -10.09 -7.52
CA GLN A 329 19.25 -9.87 -7.61
C GLN A 329 18.73 -9.94 -9.05
N LEU A 330 19.57 -9.61 -10.04
CA LEU A 330 19.18 -9.59 -11.46
C LEU A 330 19.55 -10.89 -12.21
N ASP A 331 20.21 -11.85 -11.56
CA ASP A 331 20.79 -13.04 -12.22
C ASP A 331 19.75 -13.93 -12.92
N THR A 332 18.49 -13.89 -12.45
CA THR A 332 17.40 -14.71 -12.99
C THR A 332 16.49 -13.95 -13.96
N PHE A 333 16.78 -12.67 -14.22
CA PHE A 333 15.98 -11.83 -15.10
C PHE A 333 16.21 -12.20 -16.58
N PRO A 334 15.15 -12.37 -17.39
CA PRO A 334 15.28 -12.72 -18.80
C PRO A 334 15.62 -11.49 -19.67
N PHE A 335 16.87 -11.05 -19.62
CA PHE A 335 17.37 -9.91 -20.42
C PHE A 335 17.34 -10.14 -21.94
N ASP A 336 17.05 -11.35 -22.39
CA ASP A 336 16.87 -11.70 -23.81
C ASP A 336 15.45 -11.37 -24.32
N TRP A 337 14.52 -10.97 -23.45
CA TRP A 337 13.12 -10.73 -23.81
C TRP A 337 12.72 -9.27 -23.58
N PRO A 338 11.63 -8.80 -24.21
CA PRO A 338 11.10 -7.48 -23.92
C PRO A 338 10.72 -7.32 -22.45
N ALA A 339 11.01 -6.16 -21.86
CA ALA A 339 10.58 -5.82 -20.51
C ALA A 339 10.16 -4.37 -20.35
N ASN A 340 9.35 -4.15 -19.33
CA ASN A 340 9.08 -2.85 -18.75
C ASN A 340 9.92 -2.65 -17.49
N ILE A 341 10.21 -1.40 -17.16
CA ILE A 341 10.97 -1.03 -15.97
C ILE A 341 10.18 0.02 -15.18
N ILE A 342 10.05 -0.18 -13.87
CA ILE A 342 9.53 0.84 -12.96
C ILE A 342 10.68 1.37 -12.12
N TYR A 343 10.77 2.69 -12.05
CA TYR A 343 11.57 3.42 -11.08
C TYR A 343 10.65 4.03 -10.02
N GLY A 344 10.67 3.42 -8.84
CA GLY A 344 9.85 3.77 -7.69
C GLY A 344 10.33 4.98 -6.90
N ALA A 345 9.56 5.29 -5.84
CA ALA A 345 9.88 6.37 -4.92
C ALA A 345 11.09 6.04 -4.02
N GLY A 346 11.78 7.08 -3.57
CA GLY A 346 12.94 6.91 -2.70
C GLY A 346 13.74 8.17 -2.36
N GLY A 347 13.26 9.37 -2.70
CA GLY A 347 14.05 10.59 -2.50
C GLY A 347 15.39 10.58 -3.27
N PHE A 348 16.39 11.27 -2.74
CA PHE A 348 17.71 11.35 -3.36
C PHE A 348 18.50 10.03 -3.25
N SER A 349 18.32 9.28 -2.17
CA SER A 349 18.89 7.92 -2.06
C SER A 349 18.29 7.00 -3.12
N GLY A 350 17.01 7.18 -3.45
CA GLY A 350 16.32 6.44 -4.52
C GLY A 350 16.87 6.76 -5.90
N ILE A 351 17.25 8.02 -6.14
CA ILE A 351 17.91 8.41 -7.39
C ILE A 351 19.26 7.70 -7.54
N LEU A 352 20.07 7.70 -6.48
CA LEU A 352 21.38 7.02 -6.46
C LEU A 352 21.24 5.51 -6.65
N ALA A 353 20.30 4.88 -5.94
CA ALA A 353 19.98 3.47 -6.09
C ALA A 353 19.52 3.15 -7.51
N GLY A 354 18.59 3.95 -8.05
CA GLY A 354 18.10 3.81 -9.42
C GLY A 354 19.22 3.96 -10.45
N MET A 355 20.22 4.82 -10.24
CA MET A 355 21.38 4.95 -11.13
C MET A 355 22.22 3.67 -11.15
N VAL A 356 22.51 3.11 -9.96
CA VAL A 356 23.24 1.84 -9.85
C VAL A 356 22.50 0.71 -10.56
N THR A 357 21.19 0.60 -10.34
CA THR A 357 20.37 -0.43 -10.99
C THR A 357 20.28 -0.22 -12.51
N THR A 358 20.12 1.02 -12.98
CA THR A 358 20.01 1.31 -14.41
C THR A 358 21.23 0.83 -15.19
N ARG A 359 22.44 1.08 -14.68
CA ARG A 359 23.67 0.58 -15.32
C ARG A 359 23.67 -0.95 -15.46
N ALA A 360 23.32 -1.66 -14.38
CA ALA A 360 23.27 -3.12 -14.39
C ALA A 360 22.20 -3.66 -15.36
N VAL A 361 21.08 -2.95 -15.48
CA VAL A 361 19.98 -3.29 -16.39
C VAL A 361 20.37 -3.06 -17.85
N ASP A 362 20.95 -1.91 -18.19
CA ASP A 362 21.46 -1.59 -19.53
C ASP A 362 22.49 -2.62 -19.99
N GLU A 363 23.46 -2.94 -19.13
CA GLU A 363 24.43 -3.98 -19.39
C GLU A 363 23.78 -5.35 -19.58
N GLY A 364 22.77 -5.66 -18.78
CA GLY A 364 21.98 -6.90 -18.89
C GLY A 364 21.34 -7.02 -20.26
N PHE A 365 20.59 -6.01 -20.70
CA PHE A 365 19.93 -5.98 -22.01
C PHE A 365 20.93 -5.97 -23.17
N ALA A 366 22.02 -5.21 -23.06
CA ALA A 366 23.07 -5.20 -24.07
C ALA A 366 23.71 -6.59 -24.27
N ARG A 367 23.83 -7.39 -23.20
CA ARG A 367 24.31 -8.79 -23.29
C ARG A 367 23.24 -9.77 -23.73
N GLY A 368 22.00 -9.61 -23.25
CA GLY A 368 20.89 -10.53 -23.50
C GLY A 368 20.26 -10.39 -24.88
N GLY A 369 20.30 -9.19 -25.46
CA GLY A 369 19.70 -8.89 -26.76
C GLY A 369 18.18 -8.64 -26.73
N GLY A 370 17.59 -8.51 -25.54
CA GLY A 370 16.19 -8.08 -25.37
C GLY A 370 16.02 -6.57 -25.54
N GLU A 371 14.80 -6.08 -25.28
CA GLU A 371 14.42 -4.68 -25.48
C GLU A 371 13.70 -4.12 -24.26
N ILE A 372 14.01 -2.87 -23.90
CA ILE A 372 13.24 -2.10 -22.92
C ILE A 372 12.08 -1.44 -23.67
N ARG A 373 10.85 -1.92 -23.44
CA ARG A 373 9.65 -1.43 -24.13
C ARG A 373 9.13 -0.13 -23.53
N GLN A 374 9.06 -0.08 -22.21
CA GLN A 374 8.45 1.04 -21.50
C GLN A 374 9.12 1.24 -20.15
N ILE A 375 9.38 2.49 -19.83
CA ILE A 375 9.88 2.93 -18.53
C ILE A 375 8.77 3.70 -17.81
N TYR A 376 8.64 3.45 -16.52
CA TYR A 376 7.69 4.08 -15.63
C TYR A 376 8.44 4.81 -14.53
N GLY A 377 8.07 6.06 -14.27
CA GLY A 377 8.68 6.90 -13.24
C GLY A 377 7.67 7.35 -12.20
N VAL A 378 8.01 7.21 -10.92
CA VAL A 378 7.17 7.61 -9.78
C VAL A 378 8.03 8.34 -8.75
N SER A 379 7.54 9.49 -8.24
CA SER A 379 8.28 10.31 -7.27
C SER A 379 9.70 10.60 -7.76
N ALA A 380 10.72 10.49 -6.91
CA ALA A 380 12.11 10.71 -7.30
C ALA A 380 12.59 9.80 -8.45
N GLY A 381 11.99 8.61 -8.61
CA GLY A 381 12.28 7.69 -9.72
C GLY A 381 11.92 8.25 -11.09
N VAL A 382 11.14 9.34 -11.19
CA VAL A 382 10.89 10.01 -12.49
C VAL A 382 12.16 10.56 -13.11
N LEU A 383 13.18 10.92 -12.32
CA LEU A 383 14.44 11.40 -12.85
C LEU A 383 15.23 10.26 -13.48
N ASN A 384 15.37 9.12 -12.78
CA ASN A 384 15.97 7.91 -13.38
C ASN A 384 15.21 7.49 -14.64
N GLY A 385 13.88 7.45 -14.55
CA GLY A 385 13.04 7.08 -15.68
C GLY A 385 13.19 8.02 -16.87
N PHE A 386 13.27 9.34 -16.66
CA PHE A 386 13.45 10.31 -17.74
C PHE A 386 14.77 10.14 -18.48
N PHE A 387 15.90 10.14 -17.77
CA PHE A 387 17.20 10.04 -18.42
C PHE A 387 17.41 8.69 -19.08
N HIS A 388 16.94 7.60 -18.46
CA HIS A 388 16.98 6.29 -19.07
C HIS A 388 16.09 6.20 -20.32
N ALA A 389 14.85 6.70 -20.26
CA ALA A 389 13.95 6.67 -21.41
C ALA A 389 14.47 7.51 -22.59
N VAL A 390 15.13 8.64 -22.34
CA VAL A 390 15.79 9.41 -23.40
C VAL A 390 16.88 8.60 -24.08
N GLN A 391 17.73 7.91 -23.32
CA GLN A 391 18.80 7.08 -23.87
C GLN A 391 18.25 5.92 -24.71
N VAL A 392 17.22 5.22 -24.21
CA VAL A 392 16.52 4.15 -24.93
C VAL A 392 15.88 4.68 -26.22
N ALA A 393 15.14 5.79 -26.13
CA ALA A 393 14.50 6.40 -27.30
C ALA A 393 15.51 6.84 -28.36
N ALA A 394 16.65 7.41 -27.95
CA ALA A 394 17.71 7.83 -28.85
C ALA A 394 18.36 6.65 -29.60
N ALA A 395 18.45 5.49 -28.95
CA ALA A 395 18.93 4.27 -29.59
C ALA A 395 17.91 3.71 -30.60
N HIS A 396 16.61 3.80 -30.30
CA HIS A 396 15.53 3.30 -31.18
C HIS A 396 15.19 4.25 -32.34
N HIS A 397 15.33 5.56 -32.12
CA HIS A 397 14.91 6.64 -33.04
C HIS A 397 16.04 7.66 -33.26
N PRO A 398 17.18 7.26 -33.83
CA PRO A 398 18.34 8.14 -34.01
C PRO A 398 18.08 9.34 -34.94
N ASP A 399 16.98 9.33 -35.68
CA ASP A 399 16.50 10.42 -36.53
C ASP A 399 15.76 11.52 -35.74
N LEU A 400 15.14 11.18 -34.61
CA LEU A 400 14.45 12.12 -33.72
C LEU A 400 15.39 12.77 -32.70
N TYR A 401 16.50 12.11 -32.36
CA TYR A 401 17.40 12.51 -31.28
C TYR A 401 18.78 12.96 -31.78
N LYS A 402 19.44 13.82 -31.00
CA LYS A 402 20.82 14.23 -31.17
C LYS A 402 21.76 13.26 -30.44
N PRO A 403 23.04 13.16 -30.84
CA PRO A 403 24.00 12.27 -30.19
C PRO A 403 24.13 12.45 -28.67
N ALA A 404 23.89 13.66 -28.15
CA ALA A 404 23.90 13.94 -26.72
C ALA A 404 22.88 13.09 -25.93
N ALA A 405 21.77 12.68 -26.55
CA ALA A 405 20.73 11.88 -25.92
C ALA A 405 21.20 10.45 -25.58
N LEU A 406 22.18 9.90 -26.31
CA LEU A 406 22.79 8.60 -26.01
C LEU A 406 23.60 8.60 -24.70
N HIS A 407 23.87 9.79 -24.15
CA HIS A 407 24.61 10.01 -22.91
C HIS A 407 23.73 10.64 -21.81
N ALA A 408 22.41 10.49 -21.92
CA ALA A 408 21.47 11.11 -20.98
C ALA A 408 21.70 10.65 -19.53
N LEU A 409 22.10 9.40 -19.30
CA LEU A 409 22.44 8.92 -17.95
C LEU A 409 23.66 9.61 -17.35
N ASP A 410 24.66 9.96 -18.18
CA ASP A 410 25.84 10.72 -17.73
C ASP A 410 25.43 12.12 -17.22
N ASP A 411 24.41 12.73 -17.81
CA ASP A 411 23.87 14.02 -17.33
C ASP A 411 23.19 13.90 -15.96
N LEU A 412 22.46 12.80 -15.70
CA LEU A 412 21.91 12.52 -14.36
C LEU A 412 23.03 12.30 -13.34
N GLU A 413 24.05 11.54 -13.72
CA GLU A 413 25.24 11.31 -12.90
C GLU A 413 25.94 12.61 -12.55
N ASN A 414 26.17 13.49 -13.53
CA ASN A 414 26.79 14.79 -13.32
C ASN A 414 25.95 15.69 -12.41
N LEU A 415 24.62 15.65 -12.56
CA LEU A 415 23.69 16.39 -11.69
C LEU A 415 23.81 15.90 -10.24
N MET A 416 23.86 14.59 -10.03
CA MET A 416 23.98 13.94 -8.72
C MET A 416 25.40 14.01 -8.15
N GLU A 417 26.41 14.14 -9.01
CA GLU A 417 27.79 14.33 -8.58
C GLU A 417 27.98 15.70 -7.92
N HIS A 418 27.29 16.70 -8.45
CA HIS A 418 27.32 18.08 -7.96
C HIS A 418 26.00 18.43 -7.26
N LEU A 419 25.46 17.49 -6.51
CA LEU A 419 24.15 17.57 -5.86
C LEU A 419 24.11 18.75 -4.87
N GLU A 420 23.40 19.81 -5.25
CA GLU A 420 23.20 21.00 -4.43
C GLU A 420 21.72 21.37 -4.42
N ARG A 421 21.16 21.65 -3.24
CA ARG A 421 19.74 22.02 -3.07
C ARG A 421 19.25 23.06 -4.08
N ARG A 422 20.04 24.12 -4.30
CA ARG A 422 19.69 25.24 -5.17
C ARG A 422 19.52 24.85 -6.65
N LYS A 423 20.03 23.70 -7.06
CA LYS A 423 19.86 23.15 -8.42
C LYS A 423 18.51 22.49 -8.63
N PHE A 424 17.83 22.13 -7.54
CA PHE A 424 16.53 21.46 -7.61
C PHE A 424 15.40 22.36 -7.13
N ILE A 425 15.60 23.06 -6.02
CA ILE A 425 14.53 23.73 -5.28
C ILE A 425 14.85 25.21 -5.08
N ALA A 426 13.92 26.07 -5.44
CA ALA A 426 13.88 27.47 -4.98
C ALA A 426 12.87 27.62 -3.85
N TYR A 427 13.23 28.33 -2.79
CA TYR A 427 12.31 28.60 -1.68
C TYR A 427 11.10 29.40 -2.14
N ASN A 428 9.93 29.02 -1.65
CA ASN A 428 8.71 29.76 -1.88
C ASN A 428 8.73 31.04 -1.04
N LYS A 429 8.99 32.17 -1.69
CA LYS A 429 8.99 33.50 -1.06
C LYS A 429 7.59 34.11 -0.92
N ASN A 430 6.55 33.45 -1.43
CA ASN A 430 5.19 33.95 -1.35
C ASN A 430 4.52 33.45 -0.06
N PRO A 431 4.29 34.31 0.95
CA PRO A 431 3.66 33.89 2.20
C PRO A 431 2.24 33.37 1.98
N LEU A 432 1.55 33.82 0.92
CA LEU A 432 0.23 33.35 0.51
C LEU A 432 0.25 31.99 -0.21
N LYS A 433 1.41 31.41 -0.45
CA LYS A 433 1.54 30.07 -1.05
C LYS A 433 2.38 29.14 -0.20
N LEU A 434 2.92 29.60 0.94
CA LEU A 434 3.76 28.79 1.82
C LEU A 434 3.02 27.53 2.29
N TRP A 435 1.71 27.64 2.51
CA TRP A 435 0.86 26.52 2.89
C TRP A 435 0.61 25.49 1.78
N LYS A 436 0.98 25.78 0.52
CA LYS A 436 0.94 24.84 -0.60
C LYS A 436 2.29 24.12 -0.81
N GLY A 437 3.39 24.63 -0.25
CA GLY A 437 4.73 24.05 -0.38
C GLY A 437 5.84 25.03 0.01
N PHE A 438 6.90 24.53 0.64
CA PHE A 438 8.08 25.29 1.06
C PHE A 438 8.98 25.74 -0.10
N GLY A 439 8.92 25.04 -1.22
CA GLY A 439 9.72 25.34 -2.40
C GLY A 439 8.97 25.10 -3.71
N ASN A 440 9.65 25.37 -4.81
CA ASN A 440 9.23 25.02 -6.16
C ASN A 440 10.42 24.44 -6.93
N LEU A 441 10.11 23.67 -7.97
CA LEU A 441 11.09 22.99 -8.81
C LEU A 441 11.62 23.85 -9.96
N GLY A 442 11.52 25.18 -9.89
CA GLY A 442 11.95 26.08 -10.98
C GLY A 442 13.41 25.84 -11.44
N PRO A 443 14.39 25.65 -10.53
CA PRO A 443 15.75 25.29 -10.94
C PRO A 443 15.84 23.97 -11.71
N LEU A 444 15.12 22.93 -11.26
CA LEU A 444 15.07 21.66 -11.99
C LEU A 444 14.36 21.82 -13.34
N GLU A 445 13.28 22.59 -13.40
CA GLU A 445 12.54 22.86 -14.63
C GLU A 445 13.47 23.42 -15.71
N VAL A 446 14.27 24.44 -15.38
CA VAL A 446 15.25 25.03 -16.31
C VAL A 446 16.25 23.98 -16.78
N PHE A 447 16.82 23.21 -15.85
CA PHE A 447 17.78 22.17 -16.18
C PHE A 447 17.18 21.11 -17.14
N LEU A 448 15.98 20.61 -16.85
CA LEU A 448 15.31 19.61 -17.70
C LEU A 448 14.95 20.17 -19.08
N MET A 449 14.53 21.44 -19.17
CA MET A 449 14.28 22.11 -20.45
C MET A 449 15.55 22.23 -21.28
N ASP A 450 16.67 22.62 -20.66
CA ASP A 450 17.97 22.74 -21.33
C ASP A 450 18.46 21.38 -21.84
N ARG A 451 18.33 20.33 -21.02
CA ARG A 451 18.66 18.95 -21.41
C ARG A 451 17.79 18.46 -22.55
N LEU A 452 16.46 18.61 -22.44
CA LEU A 452 15.55 18.21 -23.49
C LEU A 452 15.86 18.94 -24.80
N ALA A 453 16.06 20.26 -24.78
CA ALA A 453 16.46 21.03 -25.95
C ALA A 453 17.75 20.48 -26.61
N ALA A 454 18.75 20.12 -25.80
CA ALA A 454 20.00 19.53 -26.30
C ALA A 454 19.79 18.14 -26.93
N TYR A 455 18.91 17.32 -26.36
CA TYR A 455 18.66 15.95 -26.81
C TYR A 455 17.92 15.84 -28.14
N ILE A 456 17.10 16.82 -28.50
CA ILE A 456 16.28 16.77 -29.73
C ILE A 456 16.56 17.95 -30.68
N GLY A 457 17.29 18.98 -30.22
CA GLY A 457 17.61 20.17 -31.00
C GLY A 457 16.42 21.12 -31.21
N SER A 458 15.44 21.12 -30.30
CA SER A 458 14.29 22.03 -30.37
C SER A 458 14.55 23.36 -29.66
N ALA A 459 14.03 24.45 -30.24
CA ALA A 459 14.00 25.77 -29.60
C ALA A 459 12.83 25.94 -28.61
N HIS A 460 11.87 25.01 -28.62
CA HIS A 460 10.65 25.06 -27.82
C HIS A 460 10.45 23.76 -27.01
N PRO A 461 11.40 23.37 -26.13
CA PRO A 461 11.29 22.13 -25.35
C PRO A 461 10.08 22.10 -24.42
N ALA A 462 9.50 23.26 -24.09
CA ALA A 462 8.40 23.38 -23.14
C ALA A 462 7.07 22.81 -23.63
N ASP A 463 6.87 22.70 -24.94
CA ASP A 463 5.62 22.25 -25.55
C ASP A 463 5.68 20.79 -26.02
N ILE A 464 6.83 20.15 -25.88
CA ILE A 464 7.09 18.82 -26.44
C ILE A 464 6.48 17.75 -25.56
N THR A 465 5.68 16.91 -26.20
CA THR A 465 5.00 15.78 -25.56
C THR A 465 5.78 14.49 -25.76
N PHE A 466 5.37 13.44 -25.04
CA PHE A 466 5.95 12.11 -25.16
C PHE A 466 5.77 11.52 -26.56
N ASP A 467 4.63 11.76 -27.20
CA ASP A 467 4.31 11.27 -28.54
C ASP A 467 5.19 11.93 -29.62
N ASP A 468 5.53 13.23 -29.47
CA ASP A 468 6.32 13.99 -30.45
C ASP A 468 7.74 13.43 -30.67
N ILE A 469 8.28 12.81 -29.64
CA ILE A 469 9.66 12.30 -29.62
C ILE A 469 9.72 10.78 -29.40
N ALA A 470 8.56 10.10 -29.42
CA ALA A 470 8.45 8.67 -29.14
C ALA A 470 9.17 8.25 -27.84
N LEU A 471 9.03 9.05 -26.77
CA LEU A 471 9.69 8.80 -25.49
C LEU A 471 8.97 7.68 -24.73
N PRO A 472 9.60 6.50 -24.50
CA PRO A 472 8.99 5.37 -23.82
C PRO A 472 8.99 5.59 -22.30
N LEU A 473 8.47 6.73 -21.84
CA LEU A 473 8.31 7.11 -20.44
C LEU A 473 6.83 7.30 -20.11
N THR A 474 6.43 6.78 -18.96
CA THR A 474 5.13 7.09 -18.35
C THR A 474 5.38 7.56 -16.92
N VAL A 475 4.96 8.79 -16.62
CA VAL A 475 5.10 9.41 -15.31
C VAL A 475 3.79 9.30 -14.55
N CYS A 476 3.85 8.79 -13.32
CA CYS A 476 2.71 8.85 -12.41
C CYS A 476 2.75 10.15 -11.59
N ALA A 477 1.64 10.88 -11.58
CA ALA A 477 1.40 11.99 -10.66
C ALA A 477 0.07 11.79 -9.94
N SER A 478 -0.14 12.50 -8.85
CA SER A 478 -1.40 12.49 -8.11
C SER A 478 -2.14 13.80 -8.29
N ARG A 479 -3.44 13.73 -8.56
CA ARG A 479 -4.31 14.90 -8.47
C ARG A 479 -4.51 15.29 -7.02
N THR A 480 -4.94 16.52 -6.79
CA THR A 480 -5.26 17.00 -5.43
C THR A 480 -6.40 16.25 -4.75
N ASP A 481 -7.22 15.50 -5.50
CA ASP A 481 -8.25 14.58 -5.00
C ASP A 481 -7.74 13.14 -4.77
N GLY A 482 -6.42 12.91 -4.84
CA GLY A 482 -5.78 11.63 -4.54
C GLY A 482 -5.78 10.62 -5.65
N TYR A 483 -6.37 10.98 -6.78
CA TYR A 483 -6.44 10.12 -7.94
C TYR A 483 -5.12 10.19 -8.70
N PRO A 484 -4.43 9.06 -8.92
CA PRO A 484 -3.27 9.02 -9.79
C PRO A 484 -3.65 9.26 -11.23
N GLU A 485 -2.80 9.97 -11.95
CA GLU A 485 -2.84 10.10 -13.38
C GLU A 485 -1.49 9.70 -13.97
N TYR A 486 -1.55 9.10 -15.16
CA TYR A 486 -0.40 8.61 -15.90
C TYR A 486 -0.19 9.49 -17.12
N PHE A 487 0.99 10.09 -17.25
CA PHE A 487 1.38 10.93 -18.37
C PHE A 487 2.44 10.24 -19.22
N GLY A 488 2.23 10.12 -20.52
CA GLY A 488 3.14 9.38 -21.39
C GLY A 488 2.68 9.39 -22.83
N MET A 489 3.25 8.50 -23.65
CA MET A 489 2.78 8.27 -25.01
C MET A 489 1.33 7.76 -24.98
N THR A 490 0.49 8.39 -25.81
CA THR A 490 -0.93 8.05 -25.97
C THR A 490 -1.16 7.03 -27.07
N ARG A 491 -0.12 6.72 -27.87
CA ARG A 491 -0.16 5.71 -28.92
C ARG A 491 0.97 4.69 -28.73
N PRO A 492 0.65 3.38 -28.64
CA PRO A 492 -0.69 2.79 -28.63
C PRO A 492 -1.51 3.20 -27.39
N GLU A 493 -2.83 3.08 -27.47
CA GLU A 493 -3.71 3.36 -26.34
C GLU A 493 -3.41 2.39 -25.19
N ARG A 494 -3.23 2.95 -23.99
CA ARG A 494 -2.96 2.21 -22.76
C ARG A 494 -3.97 2.64 -21.71
N SER A 495 -4.94 1.77 -21.45
CA SER A 495 -6.04 2.06 -20.53
C SER A 495 -6.60 0.80 -19.87
N PHE A 496 -7.10 0.93 -18.64
CA PHE A 496 -7.85 -0.12 -17.96
C PHE A 496 -9.01 0.48 -17.18
N VAL A 497 -10.04 -0.32 -16.94
CA VAL A 497 -11.19 0.08 -16.12
C VAL A 497 -11.07 -0.53 -14.74
N TRP A 498 -11.14 0.33 -13.73
CA TRP A 498 -11.05 -0.06 -12.33
C TRP A 498 -12.04 0.77 -11.51
N GLN A 499 -12.94 0.08 -10.78
CA GLN A 499 -14.15 0.67 -10.15
C GLN A 499 -15.05 1.45 -11.11
N GLY A 500 -15.18 1.01 -12.36
CA GLY A 500 -15.95 1.73 -13.37
C GLY A 500 -15.35 3.09 -13.74
N ARG A 501 -14.10 3.37 -13.34
CA ARG A 501 -13.31 4.50 -13.82
C ARG A 501 -12.30 4.01 -14.83
N THR A 502 -12.17 4.75 -15.91
CA THR A 502 -11.10 4.53 -16.89
C THR A 502 -9.84 5.20 -16.40
N TRP A 503 -8.78 4.41 -16.35
CA TRP A 503 -7.41 4.84 -16.15
C TRP A 503 -6.73 4.76 -17.49
N GLU A 504 -6.13 5.85 -17.92
CA GLU A 504 -5.52 5.95 -19.24
C GLU A 504 -4.24 6.76 -19.15
N VAL A 505 -3.32 6.49 -20.07
CA VAL A 505 -2.16 7.35 -20.27
C VAL A 505 -2.58 8.58 -21.05
N LYS A 506 -2.31 9.77 -20.48
CA LYS A 506 -2.64 11.07 -21.05
C LYS A 506 -1.40 11.75 -21.62
N SER A 507 -1.58 12.53 -22.68
CA SER A 507 -0.51 13.39 -23.20
C SER A 507 -0.29 14.59 -22.28
N ALA A 508 0.96 14.99 -22.13
CA ALA A 508 1.38 16.21 -21.45
C ALA A 508 2.78 16.61 -21.93
N PRO A 509 3.18 17.88 -21.75
CA PRO A 509 4.58 18.25 -21.97
C PRO A 509 5.51 17.47 -21.05
N VAL A 510 6.58 16.90 -21.61
CA VAL A 510 7.46 15.94 -20.92
C VAL A 510 8.00 16.52 -19.61
N VAL A 511 8.55 17.74 -19.64
CA VAL A 511 9.12 18.36 -18.44
C VAL A 511 8.04 18.62 -17.39
N LYS A 512 6.84 19.09 -17.78
CA LYS A 512 5.75 19.31 -16.82
C LYS A 512 5.29 18.02 -16.16
N ALA A 513 5.19 16.93 -16.92
CA ALA A 513 4.85 15.62 -16.38
C ALA A 513 5.91 15.13 -15.37
N VAL A 514 7.20 15.23 -15.70
CA VAL A 514 8.31 14.88 -14.80
C VAL A 514 8.25 15.70 -13.50
N LEU A 515 8.02 17.02 -13.59
CA LEU A 515 7.88 17.88 -12.40
C LEU A 515 6.65 17.51 -11.57
N ALA A 516 5.52 17.22 -12.21
CA ALA A 516 4.30 16.78 -11.52
C ALA A 516 4.54 15.48 -10.74
N GLY A 517 5.15 14.48 -11.38
CA GLY A 517 5.47 13.21 -10.74
C GLY A 517 6.45 13.33 -9.56
N TRP A 518 7.25 14.40 -9.50
CA TRP A 518 8.18 14.64 -8.38
C TRP A 518 7.72 15.69 -7.36
N SER A 519 6.59 16.36 -7.57
CA SER A 519 6.14 17.48 -6.73
C SER A 519 5.67 17.00 -5.34
N MET A 520 6.63 16.65 -4.46
CA MET A 520 6.40 16.05 -3.16
C MET A 520 5.43 16.90 -2.34
N ASN A 521 4.36 16.25 -1.88
CA ASN A 521 3.39 16.83 -0.97
C ASN A 521 4.10 17.50 0.20
N THR A 522 3.57 18.63 0.67
CA THR A 522 4.11 19.40 1.81
C THR A 522 5.39 20.20 1.49
N TYR A 523 6.30 19.67 0.69
CA TYR A 523 7.61 20.28 0.42
C TYR A 523 7.63 21.17 -0.82
N ILE A 524 6.96 20.74 -1.89
CA ILE A 524 7.03 21.34 -3.21
C ILE A 524 5.63 21.81 -3.63
N LEU A 525 5.55 22.99 -4.26
CA LEU A 525 4.31 23.48 -4.85
C LEU A 525 3.80 22.52 -5.93
N PRO A 526 2.48 22.22 -5.95
CA PRO A 526 1.89 21.40 -7.00
C PRO A 526 2.18 21.94 -8.40
N THR A 527 2.47 21.04 -9.34
CA THR A 527 2.65 21.37 -10.75
C THR A 527 1.30 21.48 -11.44
N VAL A 528 1.11 22.48 -12.29
CA VAL A 528 -0.14 22.67 -13.03
C VAL A 528 0.00 22.15 -14.45
N ILE A 529 -0.90 21.25 -14.85
CA ILE A 529 -1.04 20.74 -16.23
C ILE A 529 -2.51 20.93 -16.62
N ASN A 530 -2.77 21.62 -17.73
CA ASN A 530 -4.13 21.86 -18.25
C ASN A 530 -5.13 22.40 -17.21
N GLY A 531 -4.67 23.26 -16.29
CA GLY A 531 -5.50 23.87 -15.25
C GLY A 531 -5.75 23.00 -14.00
N GLN A 532 -5.23 21.76 -13.98
CA GLN A 532 -5.30 20.86 -12.83
C GLN A 532 -3.97 20.89 -12.04
N GLU A 533 -4.07 20.92 -10.72
CA GLU A 533 -2.90 20.82 -9.81
C GLU A 533 -2.57 19.34 -9.57
N TYR A 534 -1.28 19.02 -9.69
CA TYR A 534 -0.70 17.69 -9.49
C TYR A 534 0.43 17.72 -8.47
N THR A 535 0.50 16.66 -7.70
CA THR A 535 1.52 16.37 -6.71
C THR A 535 2.19 15.04 -7.01
N ASP A 536 3.21 14.68 -6.23
CA ASP A 536 3.94 13.42 -6.37
C ASP A 536 3.00 12.20 -6.42
N GLY A 537 3.22 11.34 -7.43
CA GLY A 537 2.47 10.10 -7.64
C GLY A 537 2.75 8.99 -6.63
N GLY A 538 3.90 9.02 -5.95
CA GLY A 538 4.26 8.06 -4.91
C GLY A 538 3.29 8.11 -3.73
N GLY A 539 2.76 9.28 -3.40
CA GLY A 539 1.81 9.47 -2.29
C GLY A 539 0.40 8.92 -2.53
N SER A 540 0.09 8.35 -3.69
CA SER A 540 -1.25 7.78 -3.99
C SER A 540 -1.26 6.27 -4.13
N PHE A 541 -0.16 5.69 -4.65
CA PHE A 541 0.14 4.26 -4.62
C PHE A 541 1.67 4.10 -4.57
N TYR A 542 2.19 3.35 -3.59
CA TYR A 542 3.65 3.26 -3.36
C TYR A 542 4.36 2.18 -4.21
N ASP A 543 3.59 1.25 -4.79
CA ASP A 543 4.08 0.27 -5.78
C ASP A 543 3.08 0.22 -6.94
N HIS A 544 3.51 0.71 -8.10
CA HIS A 544 2.67 0.81 -9.31
C HIS A 544 2.71 -0.46 -10.16
N GLY A 545 3.42 -1.51 -9.74
CA GLY A 545 3.60 -2.75 -10.49
C GLY A 545 2.29 -3.30 -11.06
N LEU A 546 1.27 -3.41 -10.23
CA LEU A 546 -0.06 -3.86 -10.65
C LEU A 546 -0.72 -2.91 -11.66
N MET A 547 -0.63 -1.59 -11.43
CA MET A 547 -1.27 -0.61 -12.31
C MET A 547 -0.62 -0.60 -13.69
N VAL A 548 0.71 -0.67 -13.73
CA VAL A 548 1.50 -0.84 -14.96
C VAL A 548 1.11 -2.13 -15.67
N ALA A 549 1.07 -3.24 -14.94
CA ALA A 549 0.62 -4.51 -15.47
C ALA A 549 -0.80 -4.44 -16.04
N CYS A 550 -1.70 -3.62 -15.50
CA CYS A 550 -3.04 -3.45 -16.04
C CYS A 550 -3.12 -2.43 -17.20
N LEU A 551 -2.24 -1.43 -17.26
CA LEU A 551 -2.17 -0.39 -18.30
C LEU A 551 -1.63 -0.90 -19.64
N ASP A 552 -0.80 -1.92 -19.64
CA ASP A 552 -0.22 -2.43 -20.88
C ASP A 552 -1.12 -3.45 -21.58
N PRO A 553 -1.18 -3.43 -22.94
CA PRO A 553 -2.05 -4.33 -23.72
C PRO A 553 -1.78 -5.80 -23.42
N GLU A 554 -0.50 -6.14 -23.23
CA GLU A 554 -0.04 -7.48 -22.94
C GLU A 554 0.82 -7.45 -21.67
N LEU A 555 0.67 -8.49 -20.84
CA LEU A 555 1.54 -8.64 -19.68
C LEU A 555 2.95 -8.96 -20.19
N THR A 556 3.89 -8.07 -19.94
CA THR A 556 5.29 -8.20 -20.36
C THR A 556 6.17 -8.45 -19.12
N ASN A 557 7.41 -8.89 -19.30
CA ASN A 557 8.36 -8.94 -18.18
C ASN A 557 8.44 -7.56 -17.52
N LEU A 558 8.54 -7.54 -16.20
CA LEU A 558 8.58 -6.31 -15.43
C LEU A 558 9.72 -6.35 -14.43
N LEU A 559 10.60 -5.36 -14.53
CA LEU A 559 11.58 -5.09 -13.51
C LEU A 559 11.07 -3.94 -12.63
N ASN A 560 10.73 -4.27 -11.39
CA ASN A 560 10.18 -3.33 -10.44
C ASN A 560 11.29 -2.83 -9.50
N ILE A 561 11.85 -1.64 -9.77
CA ILE A 561 12.95 -1.06 -9.01
C ILE A 561 12.38 -0.08 -7.99
N HIS A 562 12.31 -0.46 -6.73
CA HIS A 562 11.85 0.40 -5.65
C HIS A 562 12.87 0.44 -4.53
N LEU A 563 12.96 1.57 -3.82
CA LEU A 563 13.58 1.52 -2.50
C LEU A 563 12.64 0.79 -1.55
N ASP A 564 13.12 -0.33 -1.02
CA ASP A 564 12.47 -1.21 -0.09
C ASP A 564 12.37 -0.59 1.33
N GLU A 565 11.91 -1.33 2.32
CA GLU A 565 11.89 -0.89 3.73
C GLU A 565 13.30 -0.44 4.18
N PRO A 566 13.40 0.44 5.20
CA PRO A 566 14.68 0.76 5.81
C PRO A 566 15.39 -0.52 6.29
N GLU A 567 16.73 -0.52 6.24
CA GLU A 567 17.51 -1.66 6.72
C GLU A 567 17.16 -1.96 8.19
N GLY A 568 16.85 -3.24 8.48
CA GLY A 568 16.41 -3.68 9.80
C GLY A 568 14.88 -3.64 10.01
N ASN A 569 14.10 -3.40 8.95
CA ASN A 569 12.62 -3.45 8.94
C ASN A 569 11.93 -2.44 9.86
N SER A 570 12.65 -1.40 10.29
CA SER A 570 12.11 -0.36 11.15
C SER A 570 12.56 1.00 10.65
N TYR A 571 11.63 1.94 10.60
CA TYR A 571 11.93 3.37 10.45
C TYR A 571 12.63 3.95 11.69
N ASN A 572 13.03 3.09 12.66
CA ASN A 572 13.52 3.44 13.99
C ASN A 572 12.59 4.42 14.70
N LEU A 573 11.27 4.25 14.47
CA LEU A 573 10.27 5.05 15.14
C LEU A 573 10.28 4.69 16.63
N PRO A 574 10.15 5.68 17.53
CA PRO A 574 10.08 5.37 18.94
C PRO A 574 8.84 4.54 19.23
N SER A 575 8.98 3.51 20.07
CA SER A 575 7.88 2.62 20.48
C SER A 575 6.66 3.40 20.99
N HIS A 576 6.89 4.51 21.70
CA HIS A 576 5.84 5.47 22.07
C HIS A 576 5.91 6.73 21.20
N MET A 577 5.18 6.72 20.08
CA MET A 577 5.16 7.82 19.13
C MET A 577 4.47 9.06 19.68
N ASN A 578 5.15 10.20 19.61
CA ASN A 578 4.58 11.49 19.95
C ASN A 578 3.91 12.15 18.72
N LEU A 579 3.03 13.13 18.94
CA LEU A 579 2.28 13.80 17.86
C LEU A 579 3.17 14.47 16.81
N MET A 580 4.34 14.99 17.18
CA MET A 580 5.26 15.62 16.21
C MET A 580 5.86 14.58 15.28
N ASN A 581 6.32 13.45 15.82
CA ASN A 581 6.79 12.33 15.03
C ASN A 581 5.65 11.82 14.13
N ILE A 582 4.45 11.66 14.68
CA ILE A 582 3.31 11.23 13.87
C ILE A 582 3.00 12.25 12.76
N LEU A 583 3.12 13.56 12.97
CA LEU A 583 2.84 14.57 11.93
C LEU A 583 3.87 14.59 10.78
N PHE A 584 5.14 14.36 11.08
CA PHE A 584 6.23 14.44 10.10
C PHE A 584 6.63 13.08 9.52
N ASP A 585 6.35 11.99 10.24
CA ASP A 585 6.69 10.62 9.89
C ASP A 585 5.44 9.77 9.57
N THR A 586 4.25 10.38 9.47
CA THR A 586 3.00 9.63 9.23
C THR A 586 3.06 8.80 7.96
N HIS A 587 3.81 9.28 6.96
CA HIS A 587 4.03 8.59 5.71
C HIS A 587 4.71 7.23 5.93
N ASN A 588 5.60 7.10 6.92
CA ASN A 588 6.26 5.84 7.27
C ASN A 588 5.33 4.81 7.92
N LEU A 589 4.16 5.23 8.44
CA LEU A 589 3.23 4.34 9.17
C LEU A 589 2.23 3.62 8.25
N THR A 590 1.99 4.10 7.03
CA THR A 590 0.98 3.52 6.13
C THR A 590 1.54 2.79 4.93
N PHE A 591 2.70 3.23 4.43
CA PHE A 591 3.27 2.66 3.22
C PHE A 591 3.73 1.20 3.33
N PRO A 592 4.23 0.71 4.47
CA PRO A 592 4.75 -0.65 4.51
C PRO A 592 3.72 -1.69 4.10
N GLU A 593 2.52 -1.60 4.67
CA GLU A 593 1.46 -2.56 4.40
C GLU A 593 0.85 -2.40 3.00
N GLU A 594 0.69 -1.17 2.50
CA GLU A 594 0.20 -0.94 1.13
C GLU A 594 1.20 -1.45 0.08
N ARG A 595 2.50 -1.20 0.28
CA ARG A 595 3.57 -1.72 -0.56
C ARG A 595 3.57 -3.25 -0.57
N ARG A 596 3.49 -3.88 0.60
CA ARG A 596 3.40 -5.35 0.72
C ARG A 596 2.23 -5.90 -0.08
N ARG A 597 1.04 -5.29 0.05
CA ARG A 597 -0.17 -5.72 -0.68
C ARG A 597 -0.04 -5.56 -2.18
N MET A 598 0.46 -4.41 -2.64
CA MET A 598 0.68 -4.15 -4.06
C MET A 598 1.72 -5.11 -4.66
N ARG A 599 2.79 -5.42 -3.93
CA ARG A 599 3.75 -6.46 -4.32
C ARG A 599 3.08 -7.84 -4.39
N ALA A 600 2.35 -8.24 -3.35
CA ALA A 600 1.68 -9.54 -3.28
C ALA A 600 0.68 -9.75 -4.42
N ILE A 601 -0.18 -8.76 -4.68
CA ILE A 601 -1.15 -8.84 -5.79
C ILE A 601 -0.47 -8.83 -7.16
N THR A 602 0.63 -8.09 -7.32
CA THR A 602 1.38 -8.08 -8.58
C THR A 602 2.05 -9.44 -8.82
N ASN A 603 2.72 -10.02 -7.80
CA ASN A 603 3.28 -11.37 -7.89
C ASN A 603 2.20 -12.40 -8.25
N LEU A 604 1.09 -12.39 -7.52
CA LEU A 604 -0.03 -13.29 -7.77
C LEU A 604 -0.61 -13.12 -9.18
N LEU A 605 -0.61 -11.90 -9.74
CA LEU A 605 -1.03 -11.67 -11.13
C LEU A 605 -0.09 -12.32 -12.14
N TYR A 606 1.22 -12.21 -11.94
CA TYR A 606 2.21 -12.87 -12.80
C TYR A 606 2.16 -14.40 -12.66
N GLU A 607 1.95 -14.91 -11.45
CA GLU A 607 1.76 -16.34 -11.19
C GLU A 607 0.49 -16.88 -11.83
N ASP A 608 -0.64 -16.17 -11.70
CA ASP A 608 -1.90 -16.50 -12.38
C ASP A 608 -1.72 -16.50 -13.91
N TYR A 609 -1.05 -15.51 -14.49
CA TYR A 609 -0.81 -15.46 -15.93
C TYR A 609 0.08 -16.61 -16.43
N ALA A 610 1.08 -17.01 -15.63
CA ALA A 610 1.88 -18.18 -15.92
C ALA A 610 1.03 -19.46 -15.87
N LEU A 611 0.15 -19.58 -14.87
CA LEU A 611 -0.75 -20.71 -14.70
C LEU A 611 -1.78 -20.81 -15.84
N ARG A 612 -2.30 -19.66 -16.29
CA ARG A 612 -3.22 -19.56 -17.45
C ARG A 612 -2.60 -20.09 -18.72
N GLY A 613 -1.37 -19.68 -19.04
CA GLY A 613 -0.71 -20.20 -20.23
C GLY A 613 -0.38 -21.70 -20.15
N GLN A 614 -0.10 -22.22 -18.94
CA GLN A 614 0.01 -23.68 -18.75
C GLN A 614 -1.33 -24.38 -18.99
N ALA A 615 -2.43 -23.78 -18.54
CA ALA A 615 -3.77 -24.32 -18.72
C ALA A 615 -4.22 -24.29 -20.18
N GLU A 616 -3.98 -23.19 -20.91
CA GLU A 616 -4.20 -23.09 -22.35
C GLU A 616 -3.40 -24.15 -23.12
N ALA A 617 -2.12 -24.34 -22.77
CA ALA A 617 -1.28 -25.37 -23.37
C ALA A 617 -1.79 -26.80 -23.12
N GLN A 618 -2.56 -27.01 -22.05
CA GLN A 618 -3.25 -28.27 -21.72
C GLN A 618 -4.69 -28.34 -22.27
N GLY A 619 -5.08 -27.39 -23.13
CA GLY A 619 -6.40 -27.31 -23.73
C GLY A 619 -7.52 -27.11 -22.71
N LEU A 620 -7.25 -26.43 -21.60
CA LEU A 620 -8.31 -25.86 -20.76
C LEU A 620 -8.84 -24.60 -21.45
N GLU A 621 -10.15 -24.44 -21.42
CA GLU A 621 -10.79 -23.19 -21.81
C GLU A 621 -10.55 -22.17 -20.71
N ILE A 622 -9.79 -21.12 -21.03
CA ILE A 622 -9.43 -20.06 -20.07
C ILE A 622 -10.23 -18.80 -20.43
N PRO A 623 -10.84 -18.14 -19.43
CA PRO A 623 -11.49 -16.85 -19.66
C PRO A 623 -10.54 -15.85 -20.32
N SER A 624 -11.09 -14.83 -21.00
CA SER A 624 -10.29 -13.74 -21.55
C SER A 624 -9.48 -13.03 -20.46
N ASP A 625 -8.41 -12.38 -20.86
CA ASP A 625 -7.64 -11.53 -19.94
C ASP A 625 -8.53 -10.44 -19.34
N PHE A 626 -8.71 -10.49 -18.02
CA PHE A 626 -9.60 -9.60 -17.27
C PHE A 626 -8.90 -8.30 -16.86
N ARG A 627 -7.57 -8.18 -16.99
CA ARG A 627 -6.80 -7.01 -16.48
C ARG A 627 -7.34 -5.67 -16.99
N ARG A 628 -7.83 -5.65 -18.24
CA ARG A 628 -8.42 -4.45 -18.86
C ARG A 628 -9.77 -4.05 -18.29
N ASN A 629 -10.57 -5.03 -17.87
CA ASN A 629 -11.94 -4.86 -17.40
C ASN A 629 -12.17 -5.73 -16.17
N TRP A 630 -11.45 -5.42 -15.09
CA TRP A 630 -11.45 -6.27 -13.91
C TRP A 630 -12.76 -6.12 -13.12
N THR A 631 -13.62 -7.12 -13.27
CA THR A 631 -14.85 -7.23 -12.49
C THR A 631 -14.63 -8.12 -11.27
N ILE A 632 -14.92 -7.59 -10.08
CA ILE A 632 -14.72 -8.29 -8.81
C ILE A 632 -15.92 -9.23 -8.55
N GLU A 633 -15.65 -10.52 -8.40
CA GLU A 633 -16.64 -11.60 -8.21
C GLU A 633 -16.54 -12.24 -6.82
N TYR A 634 -15.32 -12.37 -6.27
CA TYR A 634 -15.07 -13.23 -5.10
C TYR A 634 -14.74 -12.49 -3.79
N SER A 635 -14.63 -11.16 -3.78
CA SER A 635 -14.27 -10.40 -2.57
C SER A 635 -15.35 -10.36 -1.47
N LYS A 636 -16.62 -10.50 -1.89
CA LYS A 636 -17.88 -10.54 -1.12
C LYS A 636 -17.84 -9.89 0.28
N ALA A 637 -17.56 -8.59 0.31
CA ALA A 637 -17.78 -7.77 1.51
C ALA A 637 -19.26 -7.39 1.62
N VAL A 638 -19.83 -7.47 2.82
CA VAL A 638 -21.20 -7.03 3.11
C VAL A 638 -21.22 -5.51 3.25
N GLU A 639 -22.04 -4.85 2.43
CA GLU A 639 -22.34 -3.42 2.59
C GLU A 639 -23.38 -3.26 3.71
N LEU A 640 -23.03 -2.46 4.72
CA LEU A 640 -23.82 -2.25 5.93
C LEU A 640 -24.52 -0.90 5.93
#